data_AF-A0A2E9N0J7-F1
#
_entry.id   AF-A0A2E9N0J7-F1
#
_cell.length_a   1.000
_cell.length_b   1.000
_cell.length_c   1.000
_cell.angle_alpha   90.00
_cell.angle_beta   90.00
_cell.angle_gamma   90.00
#
_symmetry.space_group_name_H-M   'P 1'
#
loop_
_entity.id
_entity.type
_entity.pdbx_description
1 polymer ?
#
loop_
_entity_poly.entity_id
_entity_poly.type
_entity_poly.pdbx_seq_one_letter_code
_entity_poly.pdbx_strand_id
1 'polypeptide(L)'
;MDEAHRYLFVGAGGMGMAPLACWMSRAGYPVSGYDAHLQECVRRWLDEAGVALEDFIFPEQVSAFTKVVYSSAVPQSHPILVSARKAGLRLLRRGEMLAEIAQSKRLIAVVGSHGKTTTSGMIAHGLQHCQLEASYILGGLFSDNSTSPVHFCKSDWLVAEVDESDGTIDQFAPEVTLVLNVDWDHADQYGDAAKLDAAFLRLLKHTKQKLLLPDSFHLKPTGGATIQTFDGAAKRLGLDPSPGGLFNKVNGDAAAAVLSFFDQPLKSDTLATFPGMARRQATLYQDEQLTVVEDYAHHPTEINALIECLRTKEPDKQLVVVFQPHRYSRTLQFKSDFAHSLQAADAVYLLPVYAAHECELLGGKTSDLANAFTDRAPVVIEMSLGGMRQLQDAIQESPSQLVFVGAGDIEEFAAAFTSWLRASAAAGKVSSPEPAGEVASLDAALAGYLAPRLSPDCKLKSHEPLANKTTIRIGGSARFYAEPANFSDLLVLLRAAELYEFKTFCLGRGSNLLVSDHGFDGLVIRFSAPAWRRVVSLGEGRIWASAGGRLKEICGFAAKNGLAGFEFLEGIPGAVGGALRMNAGAMGSWMFDVVERVQFIDEHGCYQDLPKEAFHFGYRKVEEISRGIALGAVLCSAVGDSEASIRDRIDSYSSSRKESQPRGASAGCIFKNPEGNYAGKLIDEYGIKGMSVGAAEVSEVHGNFIVNHGGASAADVIELVQKVRSKVKAESGYILEPEVLLVGQTWDEVLSE
;
A
#
# COMPACT_ATOMS: atom_id res chain seq x y z
N MET A 1 -5.09 30.10 18.28
CA MET A 1 -4.81 29.10 17.23
C MET A 1 -3.78 29.74 16.33
N ASP A 2 -2.64 29.09 16.17
CA ASP A 2 -1.52 29.65 15.43
C ASP A 2 -1.66 29.27 13.95
N GLU A 3 -2.42 30.07 13.20
CA GLU A 3 -2.53 29.92 11.74
C GLU A 3 -1.16 30.04 11.03
N ALA A 4 -0.11 30.45 11.74
CA ALA A 4 1.25 30.53 11.21
C ALA A 4 1.91 29.15 11.02
N HIS A 5 1.35 28.07 11.56
CA HIS A 5 1.96 26.74 11.47
C HIS A 5 1.11 25.73 10.72
N ARG A 6 1.59 25.28 9.55
CA ARG A 6 1.03 24.19 8.76
C ARG A 6 2.03 23.04 8.71
N TYR A 7 1.58 21.85 9.11
CA TYR A 7 2.41 20.65 9.21
C TYR A 7 2.11 19.68 8.08
N LEU A 8 3.16 19.18 7.45
CA LEU A 8 3.08 18.03 6.54
C LEU A 8 3.74 16.81 7.16
N PHE A 9 3.01 15.71 7.29
CA PHE A 9 3.54 14.41 7.72
C PHE A 9 3.85 13.56 6.48
N VAL A 10 5.10 13.10 6.35
CA VAL A 10 5.56 12.22 5.27
C VAL A 10 5.88 10.84 5.84
N GLY A 11 5.24 9.80 5.33
CA GLY A 11 5.16 8.51 6.02
C GLY A 11 4.10 8.54 7.13
N ALA A 12 2.97 9.22 6.86
CA ALA A 12 1.92 9.48 7.84
C ALA A 12 1.20 8.22 8.35
N GLY A 13 1.24 7.11 7.63
CA GLY A 13 0.59 5.85 7.97
C GLY A 13 1.39 4.97 8.94
N GLY A 14 2.67 5.26 9.17
CA GLY A 14 3.49 4.51 10.12
C GLY A 14 2.95 4.60 11.55
N MET A 15 3.09 3.53 12.33
CA MET A 15 2.44 3.43 13.65
C MET A 15 2.96 4.41 14.72
N GLY A 16 4.15 4.98 14.56
CA GLY A 16 4.59 6.11 15.37
C GLY A 16 4.22 7.50 14.81
N MET A 17 3.80 7.56 13.54
CA MET A 17 3.50 8.80 12.81
C MET A 17 2.01 9.12 12.82
N ALA A 18 1.14 8.14 12.57
CA ALA A 18 -0.30 8.36 12.52
C ALA A 18 -0.87 8.83 13.87
N PRO A 19 -0.57 8.18 15.02
CA PRO A 19 -1.02 8.66 16.32
C PRO A 19 -0.52 10.07 16.65
N LEU A 20 0.71 10.40 16.25
CA LEU A 20 1.30 11.72 16.43
C LEU A 20 0.56 12.79 15.59
N ALA A 21 0.28 12.52 14.32
CA ALA A 21 -0.49 13.40 13.44
C ALA A 21 -1.92 13.62 13.97
N CYS A 22 -2.59 12.55 14.39
CA CYS A 22 -3.92 12.60 14.98
C CYS A 22 -3.94 13.43 16.27
N TRP A 23 -2.94 13.26 17.15
CA TRP A 23 -2.83 14.04 18.38
C TRP A 23 -2.70 15.53 18.06
N MET A 24 -1.83 15.89 17.10
CA MET A 24 -1.63 17.28 16.70
C MET A 24 -2.89 17.90 16.09
N SER A 25 -3.59 17.17 15.23
CA SER A 25 -4.85 17.63 14.65
C SER A 25 -5.90 17.88 15.75
N ARG A 26 -6.06 16.95 16.70
CA ARG A 26 -6.98 17.10 17.85
C ARG A 26 -6.57 18.23 18.80
N ALA A 27 -5.27 18.54 18.89
CA ALA A 27 -4.75 19.69 19.61
C ALA A 27 -5.00 21.03 18.90
N GLY A 28 -5.54 21.02 17.66
CA GLY A 28 -5.93 22.20 16.89
C GLY A 28 -4.88 22.69 15.90
N TYR A 29 -3.85 21.88 15.58
CA TYR A 29 -2.88 22.22 14.54
C TYR A 29 -3.39 21.82 13.15
N PRO A 30 -3.21 22.64 12.11
CA PRO A 30 -3.44 22.22 10.72
C PRO A 30 -2.41 21.16 10.28
N VAL A 31 -2.88 19.94 10.02
CA VAL A 31 -2.04 18.79 9.64
C VAL A 31 -2.50 18.22 8.30
N SER A 32 -1.54 18.05 7.38
CA SER A 32 -1.70 17.22 6.18
C SER A 32 -0.83 15.97 6.28
N GLY A 33 -1.27 14.87 5.69
CA GLY A 33 -0.55 13.59 5.71
C GLY A 33 -0.39 12.99 4.31
N TYR A 34 0.80 12.45 4.03
CA TYR A 34 1.11 11.68 2.85
C TYR A 34 1.85 10.40 3.25
N ASP A 35 1.47 9.29 2.65
CA ASP A 35 2.14 8.01 2.81
C ASP A 35 1.98 7.18 1.52
N ALA A 36 3.07 6.59 1.06
CA ALA A 36 3.10 5.76 -0.15
C ALA A 36 2.46 4.39 0.08
N HIS A 37 2.35 3.92 1.32
CA HIS A 37 1.80 2.63 1.71
C HIS A 37 0.73 2.79 2.80
N LEU A 38 -0.12 3.83 2.69
CA LEU A 38 -1.17 4.08 3.66
C LEU A 38 -2.17 2.91 3.68
N GLN A 39 -2.38 2.30 4.83
CA GLN A 39 -3.43 1.29 5.01
C GLN A 39 -4.78 1.96 5.30
N GLU A 40 -5.87 1.42 4.76
CA GLU A 40 -7.22 1.98 4.91
C GLU A 40 -7.67 2.09 6.38
N CYS A 41 -7.32 1.13 7.25
CA CYS A 41 -7.64 1.23 8.68
C CYS A 41 -6.99 2.46 9.34
N VAL A 42 -5.72 2.74 9.00
CA VAL A 42 -5.00 3.92 9.48
C VAL A 42 -5.51 5.20 8.82
N ARG A 43 -5.86 5.13 7.53
CA ARG A 43 -6.47 6.23 6.77
C ARG A 43 -7.71 6.78 7.50
N ARG A 44 -8.59 5.89 7.97
CA ARG A 44 -9.81 6.27 8.69
C ARG A 44 -9.50 7.02 9.98
N TRP A 45 -8.54 6.57 10.78
CA TRP A 45 -8.17 7.29 12.00
C TRP A 45 -7.61 8.68 11.73
N LEU A 46 -6.80 8.83 10.69
CA LEU A 46 -6.26 10.13 10.28
C LEU A 46 -7.38 11.07 9.84
N ASP A 47 -8.29 10.60 8.99
CA ASP A 47 -9.44 11.38 8.51
C ASP A 47 -10.39 11.76 9.66
N GLU A 48 -10.75 10.81 10.53
CA GLU A 48 -11.57 11.04 11.73
C GLU A 48 -10.94 12.05 12.70
N ALA A 49 -9.61 12.10 12.77
CA ALA A 49 -8.89 13.09 13.57
C ALA A 49 -8.81 14.47 12.90
N GLY A 50 -9.24 14.62 11.64
CA GLY A 50 -9.20 15.86 10.87
C GLY A 50 -7.89 16.10 10.12
N VAL A 51 -7.05 15.08 9.93
CA VAL A 51 -5.83 15.17 9.13
C VAL A 51 -6.21 15.21 7.65
N ALA A 52 -5.75 16.24 6.93
CA ALA A 52 -5.97 16.35 5.48
C ALA A 52 -5.04 15.38 4.72
N LEU A 53 -5.58 14.26 4.28
CA LEU A 53 -4.82 13.23 3.58
C LEU A 53 -4.67 13.55 2.10
N GLU A 54 -3.44 13.45 1.60
CA GLU A 54 -3.10 13.65 0.20
C GLU A 54 -2.49 12.37 -0.36
N ASP A 55 -3.08 11.82 -1.43
CA ASP A 55 -2.51 10.67 -2.15
C ASP A 55 -1.35 11.10 -3.08
N PHE A 56 -1.31 12.39 -3.45
CA PHE A 56 -0.29 12.97 -4.32
C PHE A 56 0.14 14.33 -3.77
N ILE A 57 1.40 14.44 -3.35
CA ILE A 57 2.03 15.72 -2.97
C ILE A 57 3.19 16.00 -3.90
N PHE A 58 3.14 17.17 -4.54
CA PHE A 58 4.17 17.60 -5.48
C PHE A 58 5.22 18.47 -4.78
N PRO A 59 6.52 18.29 -5.08
CA PRO A 59 7.60 19.18 -4.63
C PRO A 59 7.28 20.68 -4.77
N GLU A 60 6.57 21.06 -5.83
CA GLU A 60 6.12 22.41 -6.17
C GLU A 60 5.16 23.03 -5.14
N GLN A 61 4.46 22.20 -4.38
CA GLN A 61 3.44 22.64 -3.41
C GLN A 61 3.96 22.64 -1.97
N VAL A 62 5.17 22.13 -1.73
CA VAL A 62 5.73 21.96 -0.39
C VAL A 62 5.90 23.30 0.34
N SER A 63 6.11 24.41 -0.39
CA SER A 63 6.22 25.74 0.21
C SER A 63 4.93 26.26 0.85
N ALA A 64 3.78 25.58 0.67
CA ALA A 64 2.55 25.89 1.36
C ALA A 64 2.56 25.50 2.85
N PHE A 65 3.56 24.71 3.28
CA PHE A 65 3.75 24.26 4.65
C PHE A 65 4.86 25.04 5.35
N THR A 66 4.89 24.96 6.67
CA THR A 66 5.96 25.58 7.48
C THR A 66 6.89 24.57 8.13
N LYS A 67 6.40 23.35 8.38
CA LYS A 67 7.13 22.26 9.00
C LYS A 67 6.81 20.95 8.29
N VAL A 68 7.81 20.09 8.15
CA VAL A 68 7.62 18.73 7.65
C VAL A 68 8.09 17.75 8.71
N VAL A 69 7.19 16.87 9.14
CA VAL A 69 7.47 15.76 10.05
C VAL A 69 7.60 14.49 9.21
N TYR A 70 8.63 13.69 9.41
CA TYR A 70 8.87 12.51 8.58
C TYR A 70 9.30 11.27 9.37
N SER A 71 8.89 10.11 8.85
CA SER A 71 9.26 8.79 9.37
C SER A 71 10.73 8.47 9.06
N SER A 72 11.37 7.64 9.90
CA SER A 72 12.70 7.08 9.62
C SER A 72 12.74 6.21 8.37
N ALA A 73 11.59 5.69 7.92
CA ALA A 73 11.46 4.94 6.67
C ALA A 73 11.55 5.85 5.42
N VAL A 74 11.39 7.17 5.56
CA VAL A 74 11.46 8.09 4.41
C VAL A 74 12.94 8.43 4.14
N PRO A 75 13.48 8.08 2.96
CA PRO A 75 14.88 8.35 2.66
C PRO A 75 15.14 9.85 2.55
N GLN A 76 16.35 10.29 2.91
CA GLN A 76 16.73 11.71 2.80
C GLN A 76 16.72 12.23 1.35
N SER A 77 16.80 11.35 0.36
CA SER A 77 16.66 11.68 -1.05
C SER A 77 15.21 11.90 -1.50
N HIS A 78 14.20 11.65 -0.64
CA HIS A 78 12.79 11.77 -1.01
C HIS A 78 12.47 13.18 -1.55
N PRO A 79 11.80 13.31 -2.71
CA PRO A 79 11.59 14.61 -3.38
C PRO A 79 10.93 15.68 -2.50
N ILE A 80 9.95 15.30 -1.68
CA ILE A 80 9.29 16.21 -0.73
C ILE A 80 10.31 16.77 0.28
N LEU A 81 11.19 15.94 0.85
CA LEU A 81 12.18 16.38 1.82
C LEU A 81 13.25 17.27 1.17
N VAL A 82 13.69 16.94 -0.05
CA VAL A 82 14.62 17.77 -0.82
C VAL A 82 14.02 19.15 -1.09
N SER A 83 12.75 19.20 -1.54
CA SER A 83 12.04 20.46 -1.79
C SER A 83 11.85 21.28 -0.52
N ALA A 84 11.47 20.63 0.59
CA ALA A 84 11.31 21.27 1.89
C ALA A 84 12.61 21.92 2.37
N ARG A 85 13.78 21.25 2.22
CA ARG A 85 15.09 21.87 2.53
C ARG A 85 15.37 23.07 1.65
N LYS A 86 15.13 22.95 0.34
CA LYS A 86 15.35 24.04 -0.62
C LYS A 86 14.50 25.27 -0.29
N ALA A 87 13.26 25.04 0.15
CA ALA A 87 12.34 26.09 0.59
C ALA A 87 12.59 26.58 2.03
N GLY A 88 13.58 26.02 2.74
CA GLY A 88 13.95 26.45 4.10
C GLY A 88 12.97 26.04 5.20
N LEU A 89 12.14 25.02 4.96
CA LEU A 89 11.20 24.51 5.96
C LEU A 89 11.94 23.77 7.07
N ARG A 90 11.38 23.82 8.28
CA ARG A 90 11.91 23.04 9.40
C ARG A 90 11.51 21.58 9.24
N LEU A 91 12.51 20.71 9.11
CA LEU A 91 12.36 19.26 9.06
C LEU A 91 12.49 18.67 10.46
N LEU A 92 11.55 17.81 10.84
CA LEU A 92 11.54 17.11 12.13
C LEU A 92 11.36 15.61 11.89
N ARG A 93 12.22 14.80 12.49
CA ARG A 93 11.96 13.36 12.62
C ARG A 93 10.79 13.15 13.58
N ARG A 94 10.11 12.01 13.47
CA ARG A 94 9.03 11.60 14.38
C ARG A 94 9.39 11.85 15.86
N GLY A 95 10.52 11.33 16.34
CA GLY A 95 10.95 11.48 17.73
C GLY A 95 11.23 12.93 18.15
N GLU A 96 11.76 13.76 17.25
CA GLU A 96 11.99 15.19 17.47
C GLU A 96 10.67 15.95 17.64
N MET A 97 9.67 15.63 16.82
CA MET A 97 8.33 16.21 16.93
C MET A 97 7.63 15.75 18.22
N LEU A 98 7.76 14.48 18.60
CA LEU A 98 7.24 13.98 19.88
C LEU A 98 7.92 14.67 21.06
N ALA A 99 9.24 14.91 21.00
CA ALA A 99 9.97 15.65 22.01
C ALA A 99 9.48 17.11 22.13
N GLU A 100 9.18 17.79 21.02
CA GLU A 100 8.56 19.14 21.03
C GLU A 100 7.21 19.15 21.75
N ILE A 101 6.36 18.15 21.50
CA ILE A 101 5.09 18.03 22.21
C ILE A 101 5.33 17.78 23.70
N ALA A 102 6.23 16.87 24.03
CA ALA A 102 6.55 16.47 25.39
C ALA A 102 7.12 17.62 26.24
N GLN A 103 7.80 18.61 25.64
CA GLN A 103 8.29 19.80 26.36
C GLN A 103 7.17 20.61 27.03
N SER A 104 5.97 20.57 26.45
CA SER A 104 4.77 21.26 26.99
C SER A 104 3.93 20.40 27.92
N LYS A 105 4.36 19.17 28.22
CA LYS A 105 3.59 18.17 28.96
C LYS A 105 4.42 17.55 30.09
N ARG A 106 3.72 16.94 31.04
CA ARG A 106 4.27 16.03 32.05
C ARG A 106 4.33 14.63 31.43
N LEU A 107 5.48 14.32 30.85
CA LEU A 107 5.68 13.06 30.13
C LEU A 107 5.91 11.88 31.08
N ILE A 108 5.14 10.81 30.89
CA ILE A 108 5.46 9.45 31.33
C ILE A 108 6.04 8.73 30.11
N ALA A 109 7.35 8.54 30.10
CA ALA A 109 8.07 7.87 29.03
C ALA A 109 8.11 6.36 29.27
N VAL A 110 7.62 5.57 28.32
CA VAL A 110 7.78 4.12 28.31
C VAL A 110 8.96 3.78 27.39
N VAL A 111 10.01 3.17 27.95
CA VAL A 111 11.25 2.82 27.23
C VAL A 111 11.67 1.38 27.49
N GLY A 112 12.45 0.83 26.56
CA GLY A 112 13.09 -0.48 26.68
C GLY A 112 13.16 -1.21 25.35
N SER A 113 14.06 -2.15 25.18
CA SER A 113 14.26 -2.85 23.90
C SER A 113 13.02 -3.62 23.44
N HIS A 114 12.31 -4.27 24.37
CA HIS A 114 11.13 -5.10 24.10
C HIS A 114 9.93 -4.72 24.98
N GLY A 115 8.71 -4.98 24.50
CA GLY A 115 7.47 -4.86 25.31
C GLY A 115 6.89 -3.46 25.47
N LYS A 116 7.50 -2.43 24.85
CA LYS A 116 7.06 -1.03 24.89
C LYS A 116 5.58 -0.88 24.52
N THR A 117 5.22 -1.35 23.33
CA THR A 117 3.87 -1.21 22.75
C THR A 117 2.79 -1.97 23.52
N THR A 118 3.10 -3.17 24.03
CA THR A 118 2.15 -3.91 24.87
C THR A 118 1.92 -3.21 26.20
N THR A 119 2.99 -2.73 26.84
CA THR A 119 2.88 -2.03 28.13
C THR A 119 2.18 -0.68 27.99
N SER A 120 2.51 0.10 26.97
CA SER A 120 1.86 1.38 26.67
C SER A 120 0.37 1.18 26.35
N GLY A 121 0.02 0.12 25.62
CA GLY A 121 -1.36 -0.31 25.39
C GLY A 121 -2.12 -0.65 26.66
N MET A 122 -1.51 -1.42 27.57
CA MET A 122 -2.09 -1.72 28.89
C MET A 122 -2.30 -0.46 29.74
N ILE A 123 -1.35 0.49 29.70
CA ILE A 123 -1.49 1.79 30.39
C ILE A 123 -2.65 2.59 29.77
N ALA A 124 -2.69 2.73 28.45
CA ALA A 124 -3.75 3.47 27.75
C ALA A 124 -5.13 2.87 28.00
N HIS A 125 -5.26 1.54 27.93
CA HIS A 125 -6.48 0.83 28.29
C HIS A 125 -6.88 1.10 29.73
N GLY A 126 -5.94 1.05 30.67
CA GLY A 126 -6.21 1.33 32.08
C GLY A 126 -6.62 2.79 32.34
N LEU A 127 -6.00 3.74 31.63
CA LEU A 127 -6.40 5.15 31.68
C LEU A 127 -7.85 5.34 31.23
N GLN A 128 -8.23 4.75 30.09
CA GLN A 128 -9.60 4.85 29.57
C GLN A 128 -10.61 4.12 30.47
N HIS A 129 -10.30 2.89 30.86
CA HIS A 129 -11.17 2.04 31.67
C HIS A 129 -11.41 2.63 33.05
N CYS A 130 -10.39 3.22 33.67
CA CYS A 130 -10.50 3.88 34.98
C CYS A 130 -10.86 5.37 34.88
N GLN A 131 -11.08 5.92 33.68
CA GLN A 131 -11.40 7.33 33.44
C GLN A 131 -10.35 8.30 34.02
N LEU A 132 -9.08 7.93 33.91
CA LEU A 132 -7.94 8.73 34.34
C LEU A 132 -7.58 9.76 33.25
N GLU A 133 -7.50 11.02 33.64
CA GLU A 133 -7.24 12.14 32.73
C GLU A 133 -5.75 12.23 32.34
N ALA A 134 -5.38 11.58 31.23
CA ALA A 134 -4.08 11.73 30.59
C ALA A 134 -4.19 11.57 29.07
N SER A 135 -3.41 12.36 28.33
CA SER A 135 -3.22 12.11 26.90
C SER A 135 -2.29 10.92 26.70
N TYR A 136 -2.45 10.22 25.58
CA TYR A 136 -1.47 9.19 25.19
C TYR A 136 -1.26 9.14 23.68
N ILE A 137 -0.05 8.74 23.28
CA ILE A 137 0.36 8.52 21.89
C ILE A 137 1.09 7.17 21.86
N LEU A 138 0.46 6.15 21.27
CA LEU A 138 1.01 4.79 21.19
C LEU A 138 1.76 4.56 19.87
N GLY A 139 2.64 3.57 19.86
CA GLY A 139 3.40 3.10 18.70
C GLY A 139 2.80 1.86 18.02
N GLY A 140 1.58 1.47 18.38
CA GLY A 140 0.89 0.30 17.83
C GLY A 140 -0.62 0.35 18.03
N LEU A 141 -1.33 -0.54 17.32
CA LEU A 141 -2.78 -0.64 17.34
C LEU A 141 -3.24 -1.65 18.37
N PHE A 142 -4.42 -1.43 18.93
CA PHE A 142 -5.11 -2.46 19.69
C PHE A 142 -5.55 -3.60 18.77
N SER A 143 -5.73 -4.79 19.32
CA SER A 143 -6.26 -5.93 18.56
C SER A 143 -7.73 -5.72 18.15
N ASP A 144 -8.44 -4.87 18.89
CA ASP A 144 -9.74 -4.38 18.46
C ASP A 144 -9.58 -3.12 17.60
N ASN A 145 -10.48 -2.95 16.62
CA ASN A 145 -10.46 -1.79 15.73
C ASN A 145 -11.20 -0.56 16.30
N SER A 146 -11.75 -0.66 17.50
CA SER A 146 -12.56 0.40 18.13
C SER A 146 -11.74 1.33 19.01
N THR A 147 -10.64 0.84 19.58
CA THR A 147 -9.82 1.57 20.53
C THR A 147 -8.75 2.35 19.78
N SER A 148 -8.80 3.68 19.93
CA SER A 148 -7.86 4.56 19.25
C SER A 148 -6.46 4.47 19.88
N PRO A 149 -5.39 4.37 19.09
CA PRO A 149 -3.99 4.40 19.58
C PRO A 149 -3.56 5.79 20.07
N VAL A 150 -4.47 6.76 20.08
CA VAL A 150 -4.23 8.14 20.49
C VAL A 150 -5.42 8.68 21.27
N HIS A 151 -5.12 9.37 22.38
CA HIS A 151 -6.10 10.15 23.12
C HIS A 151 -5.52 11.54 23.39
N PHE A 152 -6.31 12.56 23.07
CA PHE A 152 -6.00 13.95 23.38
C PHE A 152 -7.02 14.45 24.40
N CYS A 153 -6.54 14.93 25.53
CA CYS A 153 -7.34 15.66 26.51
C CYS A 153 -6.56 16.88 27.03
N LYS A 154 -7.22 17.72 27.82
CA LYS A 154 -6.62 18.96 28.35
C LYS A 154 -5.62 18.72 29.50
N SER A 155 -5.49 17.48 29.97
CA SER A 155 -4.52 17.12 31.01
C SER A 155 -3.10 17.49 30.60
N ASP A 156 -2.29 17.85 31.60
CA ASP A 156 -0.84 18.06 31.40
C ASP A 156 -0.11 16.73 31.24
N TRP A 157 -0.71 15.61 31.64
CA TRP A 157 -0.11 14.29 31.49
C TRP A 157 -0.13 13.79 30.06
N LEU A 158 1.03 13.29 29.63
CA LEU A 158 1.19 12.58 28.36
C LEU A 158 1.91 11.25 28.63
N VAL A 159 1.30 10.14 28.22
CA VAL A 159 1.97 8.84 28.14
C VAL A 159 2.43 8.61 26.71
N ALA A 160 3.71 8.32 26.50
CA ALA A 160 4.21 8.02 25.17
C ALA A 160 5.35 6.99 25.19
N GLU A 161 5.43 6.22 24.12
CA GLU A 161 6.59 5.38 23.81
C GLU A 161 7.73 6.28 23.35
N VAL A 162 8.88 6.17 24.02
CA VAL A 162 10.11 6.84 23.59
C VAL A 162 11.01 5.77 22.99
N ASP A 163 11.30 5.95 21.71
CA ASP A 163 12.05 4.97 20.91
C ASP A 163 13.53 5.31 20.94
N GLU A 164 14.34 4.32 21.31
CA GLU A 164 15.80 4.41 21.29
C GLU A 164 16.36 4.36 19.87
N SER A 165 15.68 3.69 18.93
CA SER A 165 16.23 3.32 17.62
C SER A 165 16.50 4.50 16.69
N ASP A 166 15.76 5.61 16.85
CA ASP A 166 15.91 6.81 16.01
C ASP A 166 16.92 7.83 16.57
N GLY A 167 17.56 7.52 17.69
CA GLY A 167 18.57 8.36 18.33
C GLY A 167 18.03 9.67 18.90
N THR A 168 16.71 9.78 19.13
CA THR A 168 16.09 10.99 19.70
C THR A 168 15.87 10.90 21.21
N ILE A 169 16.15 9.75 21.83
CA ILE A 169 15.93 9.49 23.26
C ILE A 169 16.52 10.57 24.19
N ASP A 170 17.67 11.15 23.81
CA ASP A 170 18.35 12.20 24.58
C ASP A 170 17.62 13.56 24.60
N GLN A 171 16.62 13.76 23.73
CA GLN A 171 15.86 15.01 23.63
C GLN A 171 14.72 15.11 24.64
N PHE A 172 14.45 14.03 25.38
CA PHE A 172 13.36 13.95 26.34
C PHE A 172 13.85 14.28 27.75
N ALA A 173 12.98 14.96 28.51
CA ALA A 173 13.15 15.21 29.95
C ALA A 173 11.86 14.82 30.68
N PRO A 174 11.58 13.51 30.86
CA PRO A 174 10.31 13.02 31.36
C PRO A 174 10.06 13.40 32.81
N GLU A 175 8.78 13.48 33.20
CA GLU A 175 8.40 13.51 34.61
C GLU A 175 8.64 12.14 35.24
N VAL A 176 8.21 11.09 34.55
CA VAL A 176 8.37 9.69 34.95
C VAL A 176 8.97 8.91 33.78
N THR A 177 9.95 8.04 34.06
CA THR A 177 10.48 7.11 33.08
C THR A 177 10.26 5.68 33.57
N LEU A 178 9.54 4.88 32.77
CA LEU A 178 9.36 3.45 32.95
C LEU A 178 10.31 2.71 32.01
N VAL A 179 11.26 1.96 32.58
CA VAL A 179 12.20 1.15 31.82
C VAL A 179 11.80 -0.31 31.91
N LEU A 180 11.55 -0.97 30.78
CA LEU A 180 11.15 -2.38 30.76
C LEU A 180 12.34 -3.34 30.79
N ASN A 181 13.31 -3.09 29.91
CA ASN A 181 14.53 -3.89 29.71
C ASN A 181 15.52 -3.07 28.87
N VAL A 182 16.78 -3.50 28.83
CA VAL A 182 17.83 -2.91 27.98
C VAL A 182 18.67 -4.07 27.43
N ASP A 183 18.33 -4.47 26.22
CA ASP A 183 19.03 -5.48 25.43
C ASP A 183 19.62 -4.81 24.18
N TRP A 184 20.81 -5.23 23.76
CA TRP A 184 21.47 -4.62 22.60
C TRP A 184 20.76 -5.00 21.29
N ASP A 185 20.04 -4.04 20.74
CA ASP A 185 19.44 -4.05 19.40
C ASP A 185 19.86 -2.77 18.65
N HIS A 186 19.45 -2.64 17.39
CA HIS A 186 19.68 -1.47 16.55
C HIS A 186 21.18 -1.17 16.36
N ALA A 187 21.95 -2.17 15.93
CA ALA A 187 23.39 -2.05 15.67
C ALA A 187 23.74 -0.98 14.63
N ASP A 188 22.79 -0.59 13.78
CA ASP A 188 22.86 0.53 12.84
C ASP A 188 23.01 1.88 13.55
N GLN A 189 22.33 2.06 14.69
CA GLN A 189 22.37 3.28 15.49
C GLN A 189 23.37 3.17 16.66
N TYR A 190 23.38 2.04 17.36
CA TYR A 190 24.24 1.76 18.51
C TYR A 190 25.20 0.64 18.16
N GLY A 191 26.37 1.01 17.62
CA GLY A 191 27.36 0.02 17.17
C GLY A 191 27.90 -0.93 18.26
N ASP A 192 27.59 -0.69 19.53
CA ASP A 192 27.85 -1.58 20.66
C ASP A 192 26.84 -1.33 21.80
N ALA A 193 26.73 -2.29 22.71
CA ALA A 193 25.84 -2.22 23.87
C ALA A 193 26.14 -1.01 24.79
N ALA A 194 27.41 -0.62 24.93
CA ALA A 194 27.80 0.47 25.83
C ALA A 194 27.27 1.83 25.36
N LYS A 195 27.12 2.04 24.04
CA LYS A 195 26.49 3.24 23.48
C LYS A 195 25.00 3.31 23.78
N LEU A 196 24.29 2.17 23.72
CA LEU A 196 22.88 2.08 24.10
C LEU A 196 22.72 2.38 25.59
N ASP A 197 23.52 1.74 26.44
CA ASP A 197 23.53 1.96 27.90
C ASP A 197 23.77 3.44 28.23
N ALA A 198 24.71 4.08 27.54
CA ALA A 198 25.00 5.50 27.73
C ALA A 198 23.81 6.40 27.36
N ALA A 199 23.04 6.05 26.34
CA ALA A 199 21.84 6.80 25.94
C ALA A 199 20.72 6.65 26.99
N PHE A 200 20.47 5.42 27.46
CA PHE A 200 19.54 5.19 28.57
C PHE A 200 19.96 5.96 29.83
N LEU A 201 21.23 5.89 30.24
CA LEU A 201 21.72 6.60 31.42
C LEU A 201 21.51 8.13 31.32
N ARG A 202 21.61 8.72 30.13
CA ARG A 202 21.33 10.15 29.92
C ARG A 202 19.84 10.47 30.08
N LEU A 203 18.95 9.67 29.50
CA LEU A 203 17.49 9.83 29.70
C LEU A 203 17.11 9.72 31.19
N LEU A 204 17.63 8.71 31.88
CA LEU A 204 17.33 8.48 33.29
C LEU A 204 17.83 9.63 34.17
N LYS A 205 18.98 10.23 33.81
CA LYS A 205 19.49 11.44 34.46
C LYS A 205 18.58 12.66 34.24
N HIS A 206 17.96 12.78 33.08
CA HIS A 206 17.03 13.87 32.74
C HIS A 206 15.62 13.68 33.31
N THR A 207 15.33 12.52 33.93
CA THR A 207 14.02 12.26 34.53
C THR A 207 13.84 13.10 35.79
N LYS A 208 12.69 13.77 35.90
CA LYS A 208 12.45 14.81 36.92
C LYS A 208 11.98 14.25 38.25
N GLN A 209 11.02 13.32 38.24
CA GLN A 209 10.34 12.89 39.47
C GLN A 209 10.60 11.42 39.83
N LYS A 210 10.33 10.48 38.93
CA LYS A 210 10.35 9.04 39.28
C LYS A 210 10.90 8.15 38.18
N LEU A 211 11.69 7.15 38.58
CA LEU A 211 12.16 6.04 37.77
C LEU A 211 11.43 4.76 38.21
N LEU A 212 10.75 4.11 37.26
CA LEU A 212 10.13 2.80 37.44
C LEU A 212 10.99 1.76 36.71
N LEU A 213 11.62 0.85 37.46
CA LEU A 213 12.62 -0.11 36.96
C LEU A 213 12.24 -1.55 37.34
N PRO A 214 12.61 -2.58 36.56
CA PRO A 214 12.47 -3.96 37.01
C PRO A 214 13.53 -4.27 38.08
N ASP A 215 13.25 -5.26 38.92
CA ASP A 215 14.18 -5.78 39.93
C ASP A 215 15.50 -6.28 39.29
N SER A 216 15.44 -6.72 38.03
CA SER A 216 16.58 -7.20 37.23
C SER A 216 17.39 -6.09 36.55
N PHE A 217 17.04 -4.80 36.73
CA PHE A 217 17.68 -3.70 36.00
C PHE A 217 19.17 -3.55 36.35
N HIS A 218 20.03 -3.66 35.34
CA HIS A 218 21.48 -3.76 35.54
C HIS A 218 22.22 -2.40 35.51
N LEU A 219 21.65 -1.37 34.88
CA LEU A 219 22.27 -0.04 34.81
C LEU A 219 22.10 0.71 36.13
N LYS A 220 23.03 1.63 36.43
CA LYS A 220 23.03 2.45 37.65
C LYS A 220 22.68 3.90 37.31
N PRO A 221 21.41 4.32 37.45
CA PRO A 221 21.00 5.68 37.12
C PRO A 221 21.69 6.70 38.04
N THR A 222 22.05 7.84 37.48
CA THR A 222 22.55 9.00 38.24
C THR A 222 21.58 10.15 38.05
N GLY A 223 21.01 10.72 39.12
CA GLY A 223 20.01 11.79 39.00
C GLY A 223 19.30 12.08 40.32
N GLY A 224 18.32 13.00 40.28
CA GLY A 224 17.52 13.39 41.44
C GLY A 224 16.18 12.65 41.59
N ALA A 225 15.79 11.83 40.60
CA ALA A 225 14.52 11.12 40.60
C ALA A 225 14.49 9.96 41.61
N THR A 226 13.32 9.73 42.21
CA THR A 226 13.10 8.60 43.13
C THR A 226 13.00 7.31 42.34
N ILE A 227 13.73 6.27 42.75
CA ILE A 227 13.68 4.93 42.12
C ILE A 227 12.65 4.07 42.85
N GLN A 228 11.80 3.38 42.07
CA GLN A 228 10.83 2.40 42.54
C GLN A 228 10.83 1.18 41.62
N THR A 229 10.82 -0.03 42.17
CA THR A 229 10.66 -1.24 41.36
C THR A 229 9.19 -1.59 41.16
N PHE A 230 8.86 -2.17 39.99
CA PHE A 230 7.47 -2.47 39.62
C PHE A 230 7.10 -3.96 39.74
N ASP A 231 8.03 -4.89 39.85
CA ASP A 231 7.75 -6.33 39.90
C ASP A 231 6.70 -6.67 40.97
N GLY A 232 5.67 -7.41 40.58
CA GLY A 232 4.51 -7.77 41.40
C GLY A 232 3.51 -6.65 41.69
N ALA A 233 3.60 -5.49 41.03
CA ALA A 233 2.68 -4.36 41.24
C ALA A 233 1.22 -4.71 40.90
N ALA A 234 0.96 -5.42 39.79
CA ALA A 234 -0.38 -5.84 39.42
C ALA A 234 -0.98 -6.72 40.52
N LYS A 235 -0.20 -7.70 41.00
CA LYS A 235 -0.61 -8.58 42.11
C LYS A 235 -0.90 -7.79 43.41
N ARG A 236 -0.07 -6.79 43.74
CA ARG A 236 -0.30 -5.92 44.93
C ARG A 236 -1.59 -5.11 44.82
N LEU A 237 -1.98 -4.74 43.61
CA LEU A 237 -3.19 -3.95 43.32
C LEU A 237 -4.42 -4.82 43.02
N GLY A 238 -4.30 -6.15 43.08
CA GLY A 238 -5.39 -7.07 42.76
C GLY A 238 -5.80 -7.06 41.28
N LEU A 239 -4.86 -6.75 40.38
CA LEU A 239 -5.06 -6.74 38.94
C LEU A 239 -4.47 -8.02 38.34
N ASP A 240 -5.19 -8.61 37.37
CA ASP A 240 -4.74 -9.78 36.63
C ASP A 240 -4.50 -9.42 35.16
N PRO A 241 -3.26 -9.46 34.65
CA PRO A 241 -2.98 -9.12 33.27
C PRO A 241 -3.39 -10.23 32.30
N SER A 242 -4.12 -9.84 31.26
CA SER A 242 -4.40 -10.65 30.07
C SER A 242 -3.74 -9.98 28.85
N PRO A 243 -3.17 -10.71 27.88
CA PRO A 243 -3.04 -12.18 27.81
C PRO A 243 -2.07 -12.76 28.85
N GLY A 244 -2.18 -14.06 29.12
CA GLY A 244 -1.26 -14.77 30.02
C GLY A 244 0.19 -14.85 29.51
N GLY A 245 1.06 -15.49 30.30
CA GLY A 245 2.49 -15.65 29.99
C GLY A 245 3.40 -14.75 30.84
N LEU A 246 4.67 -15.14 31.01
CA LEU A 246 5.61 -14.42 31.89
C LEU A 246 5.86 -12.99 31.40
N PHE A 247 6.09 -12.81 30.10
CA PHE A 247 6.36 -11.50 29.51
C PHE A 247 5.20 -10.52 29.68
N ASN A 248 3.96 -10.98 29.48
CA ASN A 248 2.77 -10.14 29.68
C ASN A 248 2.49 -9.83 31.16
N LYS A 249 2.89 -10.72 32.09
CA LYS A 249 2.83 -10.42 33.53
C LYS A 249 3.75 -9.27 33.91
N VAL A 250 4.99 -9.26 33.40
CA VAL A 250 5.95 -8.18 33.63
C VAL A 250 5.43 -6.86 33.04
N ASN A 251 4.90 -6.88 31.81
CA ASN A 251 4.26 -5.71 31.21
C ASN A 251 3.05 -5.22 32.03
N GLY A 252 2.26 -6.14 32.57
CA GLY A 252 1.14 -5.84 33.46
C GLY A 252 1.56 -5.18 34.78
N ASP A 253 2.64 -5.67 35.39
CA ASP A 253 3.23 -5.06 36.59
C ASP A 253 3.74 -3.63 36.30
N ALA A 254 4.41 -3.45 35.17
CA ALA A 254 4.90 -2.16 34.70
C ALA A 254 3.75 -1.17 34.46
N ALA A 255 2.67 -1.61 33.78
CA ALA A 255 1.47 -0.81 33.55
C ALA A 255 0.75 -0.46 34.85
N ALA A 256 0.59 -1.43 35.75
CA ALA A 256 -0.02 -1.25 37.07
C ALA A 256 0.74 -0.20 37.92
N ALA A 257 2.08 -0.21 37.88
CA ALA A 257 2.89 0.78 38.57
C ALA A 257 2.65 2.21 38.04
N VAL A 258 2.54 2.40 36.73
CA VAL A 258 2.18 3.69 36.12
C VAL A 258 0.75 4.10 36.49
N LEU A 259 -0.22 3.21 36.38
CA LEU A 259 -1.62 3.52 36.69
C LEU A 259 -1.79 3.93 38.16
N SER A 260 -1.05 3.30 39.08
CA SER A 260 -1.05 3.64 40.51
C SER A 260 -0.51 5.04 40.82
N PHE A 261 0.11 5.70 39.84
CA PHE A 261 0.61 7.06 39.96
C PHE A 261 -0.52 8.10 39.87
N PHE A 262 -1.63 7.76 39.23
CA PHE A 262 -2.82 8.59 39.21
C PHE A 262 -3.57 8.29 40.50
N ASP A 263 -3.70 9.27 41.41
CA ASP A 263 -4.28 9.15 42.77
C ASP A 263 -5.81 8.85 42.76
N GLN A 264 -6.21 7.80 42.04
CA GLN A 264 -7.59 7.35 41.86
C GLN A 264 -7.65 5.82 41.97
N PRO A 265 -8.76 5.26 42.48
CA PRO A 265 -8.92 3.82 42.61
C PRO A 265 -8.98 3.14 41.23
N LEU A 266 -8.17 2.11 41.05
CA LEU A 266 -8.20 1.27 39.86
C LEU A 266 -9.30 0.21 39.97
N LYS A 267 -9.97 -0.11 38.85
CA LYS A 267 -10.95 -1.20 38.79
C LYS A 267 -10.22 -2.55 38.77
N SER A 268 -10.74 -3.58 39.44
CA SER A 268 -10.07 -4.89 39.55
C SER A 268 -9.90 -5.60 38.21
N ASP A 269 -10.76 -5.31 37.23
CA ASP A 269 -10.77 -5.89 35.89
C ASP A 269 -9.94 -5.09 34.88
N THR A 270 -9.19 -4.08 35.32
CA THR A 270 -8.47 -3.13 34.45
C THR A 270 -7.56 -3.82 33.45
N LEU A 271 -6.68 -4.72 33.91
CA LEU A 271 -5.75 -5.42 33.01
C LEU A 271 -6.35 -6.71 32.41
N ALA A 272 -7.42 -7.23 33.00
CA ALA A 272 -8.07 -8.46 32.53
C ALA A 272 -8.93 -8.22 31.27
N THR A 273 -9.42 -6.98 31.11
CA THR A 273 -10.24 -6.54 29.96
C THR A 273 -9.41 -5.96 28.81
N PHE A 274 -8.08 -5.95 28.93
CA PHE A 274 -7.20 -5.45 27.87
C PHE A 274 -7.37 -6.31 26.61
N PRO A 275 -7.73 -5.71 25.46
CA PRO A 275 -8.02 -6.45 24.22
C PRO A 275 -6.76 -7.04 23.56
N GLY A 276 -5.56 -6.64 24.00
CA GLY A 276 -4.30 -6.95 23.33
C GLY A 276 -3.91 -5.88 22.31
N MET A 277 -2.70 -6.03 21.76
CA MET A 277 -2.20 -5.22 20.64
C MET A 277 -2.23 -6.03 19.36
N ALA A 278 -2.58 -5.38 18.24
CA ALA A 278 -2.48 -5.97 16.92
C ALA A 278 -1.06 -6.51 16.69
N ARG A 279 -0.99 -7.67 16.03
CA ARG A 279 0.27 -8.39 15.77
C ARG A 279 1.08 -8.73 17.03
N ARG A 280 0.46 -8.83 18.21
CA ARG A 280 1.10 -9.36 19.43
C ARG A 280 0.29 -10.55 19.90
N GLN A 281 0.66 -11.75 19.43
CA GLN A 281 -0.08 -13.00 19.61
C GLN A 281 -1.55 -12.90 19.14
N ALA A 282 -1.78 -12.21 18.03
CA ALA A 282 -3.12 -11.99 17.50
C ALA A 282 -3.66 -13.25 16.84
N THR A 283 -4.77 -13.79 17.32
CA THR A 283 -5.42 -14.96 16.69
C THR A 283 -6.17 -14.53 15.43
N LEU A 284 -5.71 -15.01 14.28
CA LEU A 284 -6.34 -14.72 12.98
C LEU A 284 -7.45 -15.73 12.63
N TYR A 285 -7.31 -16.98 13.09
CA TYR A 285 -8.28 -18.06 12.87
C TYR A 285 -8.16 -19.10 13.97
N GLN A 286 -9.26 -19.72 14.36
CA GLN A 286 -9.25 -20.82 15.32
C GLN A 286 -10.43 -21.75 15.10
N ASP A 287 -10.16 -23.05 15.06
CA ASP A 287 -11.12 -24.14 15.21
C ASP A 287 -10.53 -25.26 16.10
N GLU A 288 -11.18 -26.43 16.14
CA GLU A 288 -10.74 -27.56 16.96
C GLU A 288 -9.35 -28.09 16.57
N GLN A 289 -9.00 -28.05 15.28
CA GLN A 289 -7.77 -28.63 14.73
C GLN A 289 -6.68 -27.57 14.54
N LEU A 290 -7.03 -26.33 14.22
CA LEU A 290 -6.08 -25.31 13.80
C LEU A 290 -6.24 -24.02 14.59
N THR A 291 -5.12 -23.49 15.09
CA THR A 291 -5.01 -22.10 15.54
C THR A 291 -4.03 -21.37 14.63
N VAL A 292 -4.45 -20.25 14.02
CA VAL A 292 -3.57 -19.37 13.25
C VAL A 292 -3.31 -18.10 14.05
N VAL A 293 -2.05 -17.79 14.28
CA VAL A 293 -1.59 -16.65 15.09
C VAL A 293 -0.63 -15.77 14.30
N GLU A 294 -0.65 -14.48 14.57
CA GLU A 294 0.32 -13.52 14.07
C GLU A 294 1.08 -12.83 15.23
N ASP A 295 2.39 -12.68 15.08
CA ASP A 295 3.23 -11.95 16.02
C ASP A 295 4.31 -11.10 15.33
N TYR A 296 4.55 -9.90 15.87
CA TYR A 296 5.52 -8.91 15.41
C TYR A 296 6.98 -9.22 15.83
N ALA A 297 7.19 -10.26 16.64
CA ALA A 297 8.50 -10.66 17.11
C ALA A 297 9.51 -10.76 15.95
N HIS A 298 10.66 -10.11 16.14
CA HIS A 298 11.70 -10.03 15.11
C HIS A 298 13.11 -10.05 15.71
N HIS A 299 13.22 -10.17 17.03
CA HIS A 299 14.46 -10.42 17.75
C HIS A 299 14.44 -11.83 18.38
N PRO A 300 15.58 -12.55 18.48
CA PRO A 300 15.61 -13.90 19.06
C PRO A 300 14.97 -14.01 20.45
N THR A 301 15.19 -13.02 21.33
CA THR A 301 14.57 -12.96 22.66
C THR A 301 13.04 -12.97 22.60
N GLU A 302 12.46 -12.23 21.66
CA GLU A 302 11.00 -12.15 21.48
C GLU A 302 10.44 -13.46 20.92
N ILE A 303 11.15 -14.07 19.97
CA ILE A 303 10.77 -15.34 19.35
C ILE A 303 10.79 -16.48 20.38
N ASN A 304 11.81 -16.52 21.24
CA ASN A 304 11.89 -17.49 22.33
C ASN A 304 10.68 -17.38 23.27
N ALA A 305 10.36 -16.16 23.71
CA ALA A 305 9.22 -15.91 24.60
C ALA A 305 7.88 -16.26 23.95
N LEU A 306 7.74 -16.00 22.64
CA LEU A 306 6.56 -16.38 21.85
C LEU A 306 6.40 -17.90 21.79
N ILE A 307 7.45 -18.63 21.39
CA ILE A 307 7.39 -20.10 21.24
C ILE A 307 7.10 -20.77 22.59
N GLU A 308 7.74 -20.34 23.67
CA GLU A 308 7.46 -20.86 25.02
C GLU A 308 5.99 -20.66 25.40
N CYS A 309 5.45 -19.47 25.13
CA CYS A 309 4.06 -19.14 25.43
C CYS A 309 3.08 -20.02 24.65
N LEU A 310 3.30 -20.20 23.35
CA LEU A 310 2.42 -20.99 22.47
C LEU A 310 2.47 -22.48 22.80
N ARG A 311 3.66 -23.02 23.10
CA ARG A 311 3.81 -24.41 23.59
C ARG A 311 3.10 -24.64 24.91
N THR A 312 3.14 -23.67 25.81
CA THR A 312 2.43 -23.77 27.10
C THR A 312 0.92 -23.71 26.92
N LYS A 313 0.43 -22.91 25.96
CA LYS A 313 -1.00 -22.68 25.74
C LYS A 313 -1.71 -23.87 25.08
N GLU A 314 -1.12 -24.47 24.06
CA GLU A 314 -1.69 -25.63 23.36
C GLU A 314 -0.61 -26.71 23.16
N PRO A 315 -0.20 -27.43 24.24
CA PRO A 315 0.93 -28.37 24.21
C PRO A 315 0.71 -29.59 23.30
N ASP A 316 -0.55 -29.94 23.03
CA ASP A 316 -0.93 -31.11 22.24
C ASP A 316 -0.98 -30.83 20.72
N LYS A 317 -0.82 -29.57 20.30
CA LYS A 317 -0.80 -29.18 18.88
C LYS A 317 0.63 -29.01 18.37
N GLN A 318 0.85 -29.40 17.12
CA GLN A 318 2.12 -29.13 16.44
C GLN A 318 2.32 -27.62 16.24
N LEU A 319 3.52 -27.12 16.51
CA LEU A 319 3.88 -25.73 16.31
C LEU A 319 4.59 -25.56 14.96
N VAL A 320 3.90 -24.95 14.00
CA VAL A 320 4.42 -24.58 12.69
C VAL A 320 4.69 -23.07 12.66
N VAL A 321 5.93 -22.67 12.45
CA VAL A 321 6.33 -21.26 12.42
C VAL A 321 6.67 -20.83 11.00
N VAL A 322 6.03 -19.76 10.52
CA VAL A 322 6.38 -19.04 9.30
C VAL A 322 7.11 -17.77 9.72
N PHE A 323 8.40 -17.67 9.44
CA PHE A 323 9.23 -16.54 9.86
C PHE A 323 9.68 -15.71 8.66
N GLN A 324 9.45 -14.41 8.73
CA GLN A 324 10.03 -13.43 7.81
C GLN A 324 11.14 -12.64 8.52
N PRO A 325 12.41 -12.84 8.14
CA PRO A 325 13.50 -12.02 8.68
C PRO A 325 13.31 -10.55 8.28
N HIS A 326 13.57 -9.63 9.21
CA HIS A 326 13.45 -8.20 8.97
C HIS A 326 14.84 -7.55 8.97
N ARG A 327 15.22 -6.93 7.85
CA ARG A 327 16.53 -6.35 7.50
C ARG A 327 17.64 -7.40 7.26
N TYR A 328 18.49 -7.10 6.28
CA TYR A 328 19.66 -7.92 5.95
C TYR A 328 20.74 -7.81 7.04
N SER A 329 20.91 -6.62 7.61
CA SER A 329 21.86 -6.34 8.69
C SER A 329 21.58 -7.18 9.95
N ARG A 330 20.31 -7.19 10.39
CA ARG A 330 19.85 -7.99 11.55
C ARG A 330 19.96 -9.48 11.28
N THR A 331 19.60 -9.92 10.08
CA THR A 331 19.72 -11.34 9.69
C THR A 331 21.18 -11.78 9.73
N LEU A 332 22.10 -10.97 9.19
CA LEU A 332 23.54 -11.24 9.27
C LEU A 332 24.04 -11.36 10.72
N GLN A 333 23.58 -10.46 11.58
CA GLN A 333 23.97 -10.41 13.00
C GLN A 333 23.46 -11.61 13.80
N PHE A 334 22.18 -11.96 13.65
CA PHE A 334 21.49 -12.90 14.54
C PHE A 334 21.12 -14.23 13.90
N LYS A 335 21.55 -14.56 12.67
CA LYS A 335 21.14 -15.81 11.99
C LYS A 335 21.32 -17.08 12.84
N SER A 336 22.40 -17.19 13.61
CA SER A 336 22.63 -18.33 14.49
C SER A 336 21.65 -18.37 15.65
N ASP A 337 21.36 -17.22 16.26
CA ASP A 337 20.40 -17.10 17.36
C ASP A 337 18.96 -17.30 16.86
N PHE A 338 18.62 -16.77 15.67
CA PHE A 338 17.34 -17.04 15.02
C PHE A 338 17.14 -18.52 14.75
N ALA A 339 18.13 -19.20 14.15
CA ALA A 339 18.05 -20.64 13.92
C ALA A 339 17.88 -21.41 15.23
N HIS A 340 18.64 -21.05 16.28
CA HIS A 340 18.51 -21.67 17.59
C HIS A 340 17.09 -21.50 18.17
N SER A 341 16.54 -20.28 18.14
CA SER A 341 15.18 -19.98 18.61
C SER A 341 14.10 -20.73 17.82
N LEU A 342 14.18 -20.69 16.50
CA LEU A 342 13.14 -21.25 15.61
C LEU A 342 13.12 -22.78 15.62
N GLN A 343 14.25 -23.45 15.91
CA GLN A 343 14.33 -24.91 16.03
C GLN A 343 13.48 -25.51 17.16
N ALA A 344 12.97 -24.70 18.09
CA ALA A 344 12.01 -25.17 19.10
C ALA A 344 10.60 -25.45 18.52
N ALA A 345 10.32 -25.00 17.29
CA ALA A 345 9.10 -25.34 16.56
C ALA A 345 9.19 -26.75 15.92
N ASP A 346 8.04 -27.38 15.65
CA ASP A 346 8.01 -28.69 14.98
C ASP A 346 8.33 -28.54 13.49
N ALA A 347 7.93 -27.44 12.86
CA ALA A 347 8.26 -27.12 11.49
C ALA A 347 8.49 -25.61 11.33
N VAL A 348 9.44 -25.25 10.46
CA VAL A 348 9.80 -23.85 10.19
C VAL A 348 9.77 -23.59 8.69
N TYR A 349 9.05 -22.55 8.31
CA TYR A 349 8.98 -21.99 6.97
C TYR A 349 9.61 -20.61 6.98
N LEU A 350 10.54 -20.36 6.05
CA LEU A 350 11.22 -19.08 5.93
C LEU A 350 10.75 -18.34 4.68
N LEU A 351 10.48 -17.05 4.85
CA LEU A 351 10.18 -16.12 3.77
C LEU A 351 11.43 -15.32 3.36
N PRO A 352 11.43 -14.68 2.17
CA PRO A 352 12.48 -13.72 1.81
C PRO A 352 12.62 -12.62 2.86
N VAL A 353 13.85 -12.14 3.07
CA VAL A 353 14.15 -11.05 4.00
C VAL A 353 13.37 -9.81 3.59
N TYR A 354 12.59 -9.24 4.51
CA TYR A 354 12.00 -7.93 4.33
C TYR A 354 13.10 -6.86 4.47
N ALA A 355 13.48 -6.24 3.36
CA ALA A 355 14.67 -5.40 3.27
C ALA A 355 14.60 -4.13 4.12
N ALA A 356 13.40 -3.54 4.32
CA ALA A 356 13.22 -2.25 4.98
C ALA A 356 14.20 -1.16 4.47
N HIS A 357 14.32 -1.04 3.14
CA HIS A 357 15.22 -0.13 2.41
C HIS A 357 16.72 -0.47 2.45
N GLU A 358 17.12 -1.59 3.03
CA GLU A 358 18.50 -2.06 2.95
C GLU A 358 18.81 -2.69 1.59
N CYS A 359 20.04 -2.48 1.11
CA CYS A 359 20.58 -3.30 0.03
C CYS A 359 20.88 -4.70 0.57
N GLU A 360 20.77 -5.71 -0.29
CA GLU A 360 21.15 -7.07 0.07
C GLU A 360 22.59 -7.13 0.62
N LEU A 361 22.78 -7.84 1.74
CA LEU A 361 24.09 -8.07 2.34
C LEU A 361 24.50 -9.52 2.20
N LEU A 362 25.76 -9.75 1.81
CA LEU A 362 26.35 -11.08 1.78
C LEU A 362 26.33 -11.69 3.20
N GLY A 363 25.82 -12.91 3.33
CA GLY A 363 25.72 -13.58 4.62
C GLY A 363 24.49 -13.22 5.45
N GLY A 364 23.65 -12.29 4.97
CA GLY A 364 22.42 -11.82 5.62
C GLY A 364 21.14 -12.19 4.88
N LYS A 365 21.17 -13.15 3.95
CA LYS A 365 19.99 -13.59 3.19
C LYS A 365 19.24 -14.72 3.91
N THR A 366 18.01 -14.99 3.48
CA THR A 366 17.22 -16.14 3.95
C THR A 366 17.96 -17.46 3.77
N SER A 367 18.74 -17.63 2.70
CA SER A 367 19.58 -18.82 2.49
C SER A 367 20.68 -18.96 3.56
N ASP A 368 21.25 -17.86 4.02
CA ASP A 368 22.28 -17.87 5.07
C ASP A 368 21.68 -18.23 6.43
N LEU A 369 20.45 -17.77 6.70
CA LEU A 369 19.69 -18.18 7.86
C LEU A 369 19.31 -19.66 7.80
N ALA A 370 18.83 -20.15 6.65
CA ALA A 370 18.48 -21.56 6.47
C ALA A 370 19.67 -22.49 6.73
N ASN A 371 20.87 -22.10 6.28
CA ASN A 371 22.11 -22.83 6.51
C ASN A 371 22.59 -22.83 7.97
N ALA A 372 22.04 -21.96 8.83
CA ALA A 372 22.40 -21.90 10.25
C ALA A 372 21.64 -22.93 11.11
N PHE A 373 20.60 -23.58 10.56
CA PHE A 373 19.89 -24.66 11.24
C PHE A 373 20.76 -25.93 11.32
N THR A 374 20.81 -26.55 12.49
CA THR A 374 21.57 -27.76 12.80
C THR A 374 20.73 -29.03 12.82
N ASP A 375 19.44 -28.92 13.17
CA ASP A 375 18.62 -30.09 13.51
C ASP A 375 17.71 -30.49 12.36
N ARG A 376 16.70 -29.66 12.08
CA ARG A 376 15.77 -29.82 10.97
C ARG A 376 15.91 -28.61 10.06
N ALA A 377 16.21 -28.85 8.78
CA ALA A 377 16.28 -27.78 7.80
C ALA A 377 14.90 -27.13 7.62
N PRO A 378 14.83 -25.78 7.57
CA PRO A 378 13.59 -25.09 7.30
C PRO A 378 13.21 -25.18 5.82
N VAL A 379 11.94 -24.97 5.50
CA VAL A 379 11.44 -24.88 4.12
C VAL A 379 11.38 -23.41 3.70
N VAL A 380 11.98 -23.05 2.57
CA VAL A 380 11.88 -21.69 2.03
C VAL A 380 10.66 -21.60 1.12
N ILE A 381 9.78 -20.64 1.38
CA ILE A 381 8.57 -20.38 0.59
C ILE A 381 8.51 -18.92 0.15
N GLU A 382 7.66 -18.63 -0.82
CA GLU A 382 7.33 -17.28 -1.27
C GLU A 382 5.94 -16.85 -0.77
N MET A 383 5.71 -15.54 -0.71
CA MET A 383 4.37 -14.99 -0.45
C MET A 383 3.50 -15.10 -1.71
N SER A 384 3.08 -16.31 -2.04
CA SER A 384 2.33 -16.61 -3.27
C SER A 384 1.27 -17.69 -3.02
N LEU A 385 0.44 -17.95 -4.04
CA LEU A 385 -0.52 -19.05 -3.98
C LEU A 385 0.18 -20.40 -3.80
N GLY A 386 1.34 -20.59 -4.43
CA GLY A 386 2.19 -21.77 -4.22
C GLY A 386 2.70 -21.90 -2.79
N GLY A 387 3.12 -20.80 -2.16
CA GLY A 387 3.53 -20.79 -0.75
C GLY A 387 2.38 -21.09 0.21
N MET A 388 1.21 -20.53 -0.05
CA MET A 388 0.00 -20.84 0.72
C MET A 388 -0.31 -22.35 0.64
N ARG A 389 -0.29 -22.96 -0.55
CA ARG A 389 -0.53 -24.41 -0.71
C ARG A 389 0.41 -25.28 0.12
N GLN A 390 1.69 -24.95 0.14
CA GLN A 390 2.66 -25.66 1.00
C GLN A 390 2.31 -25.55 2.49
N LEU A 391 1.85 -24.38 2.95
CA LEU A 391 1.41 -24.22 4.34
C LEU A 391 0.12 -24.99 4.64
N GLN A 392 -0.83 -25.03 3.70
CA GLN A 392 -2.06 -25.82 3.85
C GLN A 392 -1.74 -27.31 3.99
N ASP A 393 -0.84 -27.84 3.18
CA ASP A 393 -0.41 -29.25 3.25
C ASP A 393 0.25 -29.56 4.60
N ALA A 394 1.05 -28.64 5.14
CA ALA A 394 1.76 -28.80 6.41
C ALA A 394 0.84 -28.96 7.63
N ILE A 395 -0.37 -28.39 7.58
CA ILE A 395 -1.30 -28.33 8.72
C ILE A 395 -2.46 -29.32 8.61
N GLN A 396 -2.52 -30.14 7.55
CA GLN A 396 -3.61 -31.11 7.35
C GLN A 396 -3.47 -32.38 8.19
N GLU A 397 -2.25 -32.81 8.49
CA GLU A 397 -1.99 -34.14 9.06
C GLU A 397 -2.23 -34.23 10.58
N SER A 398 -2.18 -33.11 11.29
CA SER A 398 -2.25 -33.08 12.76
C SER A 398 -2.81 -31.75 13.26
N PRO A 399 -3.47 -31.75 14.44
CA PRO A 399 -3.84 -30.52 15.11
C PRO A 399 -2.62 -29.60 15.24
N SER A 400 -2.75 -28.36 14.78
CA SER A 400 -1.62 -27.46 14.58
C SER A 400 -1.88 -26.04 15.09
N GLN A 401 -0.81 -25.39 15.53
CA GLN A 401 -0.68 -23.95 15.70
C GLN A 401 0.21 -23.44 14.55
N LEU A 402 -0.35 -22.68 13.63
CA LEU A 402 0.41 -22.01 12.57
C LEU A 402 0.64 -20.56 12.96
N VAL A 403 1.90 -20.14 13.02
CA VAL A 403 2.27 -18.82 13.55
C VAL A 403 3.07 -18.04 12.52
N PHE A 404 2.56 -16.89 12.11
CA PHE A 404 3.27 -15.95 11.26
C PHE A 404 4.05 -14.96 12.14
N VAL A 405 5.37 -14.96 12.00
CA VAL A 405 6.29 -14.21 12.87
C VAL A 405 7.16 -13.27 12.04
N GLY A 406 7.08 -11.98 12.33
CA GLY A 406 7.95 -10.97 11.72
C GLY A 406 7.36 -9.57 11.74
N ALA A 407 8.23 -8.57 11.57
CA ALA A 407 7.87 -7.15 11.60
C ALA A 407 7.59 -6.53 10.22
N GLY A 408 7.81 -7.29 9.14
CA GLY A 408 7.60 -6.84 7.76
C GLY A 408 6.13 -6.95 7.31
N ASP A 409 5.96 -7.24 6.02
CA ASP A 409 4.68 -7.39 5.31
C ASP A 409 4.05 -8.79 5.43
N ILE A 410 4.60 -9.67 6.26
CA ILE A 410 4.05 -11.02 6.52
C ILE A 410 2.58 -11.01 6.97
N GLU A 411 2.09 -9.92 7.55
CA GLU A 411 0.68 -9.72 7.92
C GLU A 411 -0.27 -9.87 6.72
N GLU A 412 0.17 -9.46 5.54
CA GLU A 412 -0.60 -9.54 4.30
C GLU A 412 -0.72 -10.99 3.86
N PHE A 413 0.37 -11.74 3.95
CA PHE A 413 0.41 -13.16 3.62
C PHE A 413 -0.41 -14.00 4.60
N ALA A 414 -0.28 -13.72 5.90
CA ALA A 414 -1.07 -14.36 6.96
C ALA A 414 -2.58 -14.15 6.75
N ALA A 415 -2.98 -12.94 6.36
CA ALA A 415 -4.37 -12.63 6.06
C ALA A 415 -4.88 -13.27 4.78
N ALA A 416 -4.08 -13.31 3.71
CA ALA A 416 -4.42 -13.99 2.46
C ALA A 416 -4.61 -15.50 2.68
N PHE A 417 -3.68 -16.12 3.41
CA PHE A 417 -3.77 -17.53 3.81
C PHE A 417 -5.03 -17.79 4.65
N THR A 418 -5.31 -16.95 5.64
CA THR A 418 -6.49 -17.09 6.49
C THR A 418 -7.79 -16.93 5.69
N SER A 419 -7.83 -15.98 4.74
CA SER A 419 -8.99 -15.83 3.86
C SER A 419 -9.20 -17.07 2.99
N TRP A 420 -8.10 -17.64 2.49
CA TRP A 420 -8.14 -18.87 1.70
C TRP A 420 -8.59 -20.10 2.52
N LEU A 421 -8.17 -20.22 3.78
CA LEU A 421 -8.67 -21.26 4.68
C LEU A 421 -10.19 -21.15 4.88
N ARG A 422 -10.70 -19.95 5.16
CA ARG A 422 -12.15 -19.71 5.34
C ARG A 422 -12.94 -20.06 4.07
N ALA A 423 -12.44 -19.67 2.91
CA ALA A 423 -13.05 -19.97 1.63
C ALA A 423 -13.04 -21.48 1.33
N SER A 424 -11.93 -22.16 1.61
CA SER A 424 -11.78 -23.61 1.45
C SER A 424 -12.72 -24.39 2.38
N ALA A 425 -12.81 -23.99 3.65
CA ALA A 425 -13.73 -24.58 4.63
C ALA A 425 -15.20 -24.41 4.22
N ALA A 426 -15.57 -23.23 3.67
CA ALA A 426 -16.91 -22.99 3.15
C ALA A 426 -17.25 -23.86 1.92
N ALA A 427 -16.26 -24.11 1.04
CA ALA A 427 -16.41 -24.99 -0.12
C ALA A 427 -16.52 -26.47 0.27
N GLY A 428 -15.94 -26.89 1.41
CA GLY A 428 -15.96 -28.25 1.98
C GLY A 428 -17.32 -28.82 2.42
N LYS A 429 -18.45 -28.19 2.02
CA LYS A 429 -19.81 -28.79 2.08
C LYS A 429 -20.38 -29.12 0.69
N VAL A 430 -19.64 -28.91 -0.39
CA VAL A 430 -20.00 -29.31 -1.75
C VAL A 430 -19.05 -30.42 -2.19
N SER A 431 -19.56 -31.65 -2.19
CA SER A 431 -18.85 -32.87 -2.54
C SER A 431 -18.51 -32.92 -4.04
N SER A 432 -17.36 -32.39 -4.45
CA SER A 432 -16.71 -32.78 -5.72
C SER A 432 -15.29 -32.20 -5.86
N PRO A 433 -14.27 -33.02 -6.17
CA PRO A 433 -12.91 -32.58 -6.50
C PRO A 433 -12.83 -32.12 -7.97
N GLU A 434 -13.67 -31.16 -8.36
CA GLU A 434 -13.63 -30.57 -9.70
C GLU A 434 -12.83 -29.26 -9.73
N PRO A 435 -12.17 -28.92 -10.86
CA PRO A 435 -11.46 -27.63 -11.04
C PRO A 435 -12.33 -26.40 -10.73
N ALA A 436 -13.65 -26.51 -10.89
CA ALA A 436 -14.60 -25.45 -10.59
C ALA A 436 -14.70 -25.12 -9.08
N GLY A 437 -14.45 -26.09 -8.19
CA GLY A 437 -14.51 -25.90 -6.74
C GLY A 437 -13.33 -25.09 -6.21
N GLU A 438 -12.13 -25.31 -6.76
CA GLU A 438 -10.93 -24.54 -6.43
C GLU A 438 -11.03 -23.09 -6.92
N VAL A 439 -11.54 -22.89 -8.15
CA VAL A 439 -11.77 -21.55 -8.73
C VAL A 439 -12.74 -20.73 -7.89
N ALA A 440 -13.87 -21.32 -7.47
CA ALA A 440 -14.84 -20.64 -6.60
C ALA A 440 -14.26 -20.32 -5.21
N SER A 441 -13.39 -21.19 -4.68
CA SER A 441 -12.69 -20.94 -3.41
C SER A 441 -11.71 -19.77 -3.52
N LEU A 442 -10.95 -19.69 -4.61
CA LEU A 442 -10.02 -18.58 -4.86
C LEU A 442 -10.75 -17.23 -4.97
N ASP A 443 -11.93 -17.21 -5.62
CA ASP A 443 -12.72 -15.98 -5.73
C ASP A 443 -13.22 -15.49 -4.38
N ALA A 444 -13.72 -16.41 -3.55
CA ALA A 444 -14.15 -16.11 -2.19
C ALA A 444 -12.96 -15.70 -1.30
N ALA A 445 -11.79 -16.32 -1.47
CA ALA A 445 -10.58 -15.98 -0.74
C ALA A 445 -10.11 -14.56 -1.06
N LEU A 446 -10.03 -14.20 -2.34
CA LEU A 446 -9.65 -12.84 -2.74
C LEU A 446 -10.66 -11.80 -2.23
N ALA A 447 -11.96 -12.07 -2.36
CA ALA A 447 -12.99 -11.17 -1.86
C ALA A 447 -12.90 -10.98 -0.32
N GLY A 448 -12.68 -12.07 0.42
CA GLY A 448 -12.50 -12.02 1.88
C GLY A 448 -11.22 -11.29 2.31
N TYR A 449 -10.15 -11.37 1.53
CA TYR A 449 -8.90 -10.66 1.78
C TYR A 449 -9.06 -9.15 1.59
N LEU A 450 -9.74 -8.77 0.50
CA LEU A 450 -9.96 -7.37 0.09
C LEU A 450 -10.99 -6.64 0.96
N ALA A 451 -12.07 -7.31 1.38
CA ALA A 451 -13.20 -6.68 2.08
C ALA A 451 -12.82 -5.79 3.29
N PRO A 452 -11.93 -6.21 4.21
CA PRO A 452 -11.54 -5.35 5.34
C PRO A 452 -10.45 -4.31 4.99
N ARG A 453 -9.84 -4.39 3.81
CA ARG A 453 -8.67 -3.58 3.41
C ARG A 453 -8.98 -2.48 2.40
N LEU A 454 -10.07 -2.62 1.66
CA LEU A 454 -10.52 -1.60 0.73
C LEU A 454 -11.33 -0.51 1.45
N SER A 455 -11.22 0.71 0.94
CA SER A 455 -12.07 1.80 1.36
C SER A 455 -13.54 1.51 1.00
N PRO A 456 -14.52 2.03 1.77
CA PRO A 456 -15.94 1.84 1.46
C PRO A 456 -16.35 2.39 0.08
N ASP A 457 -15.58 3.34 -0.45
CA ASP A 457 -15.83 3.98 -1.74
C ASP A 457 -15.20 3.21 -2.93
N CYS A 458 -14.32 2.24 -2.65
CA CYS A 458 -13.79 1.36 -3.68
C CYS A 458 -14.90 0.46 -4.22
N LYS A 459 -15.10 0.47 -5.54
CA LYS A 459 -16.08 -0.44 -6.16
C LYS A 459 -15.37 -1.72 -6.57
N LEU A 460 -15.76 -2.85 -6.00
CA LEU A 460 -15.33 -4.17 -6.42
C LEU A 460 -16.52 -4.99 -6.89
N LYS A 461 -16.39 -5.65 -8.04
CA LYS A 461 -17.44 -6.50 -8.63
C LYS A 461 -16.85 -7.76 -9.24
N SER A 462 -17.60 -8.86 -9.13
CA SER A 462 -17.29 -10.12 -9.82
C SER A 462 -18.06 -10.21 -11.14
N HIS A 463 -17.47 -10.85 -12.16
CA HIS A 463 -18.07 -11.12 -13.47
C HIS A 463 -18.67 -9.89 -14.18
N GLU A 464 -18.06 -8.70 -14.02
CA GLU A 464 -18.57 -7.45 -14.62
C GLU A 464 -18.40 -7.46 -16.16
N PRO A 465 -19.48 -7.26 -16.94
CA PRO A 465 -19.40 -7.18 -18.40
C PRO A 465 -18.56 -5.99 -18.88
N LEU A 466 -17.54 -6.26 -19.69
CA LEU A 466 -16.64 -5.23 -20.20
C LEU A 466 -17.16 -4.52 -21.46
N ALA A 467 -18.10 -5.11 -22.21
CA ALA A 467 -18.73 -4.45 -23.36
C ALA A 467 -19.23 -3.03 -23.02
N ASN A 468 -19.87 -2.84 -21.86
CA ASN A 468 -20.37 -1.53 -21.43
C ASN A 468 -19.27 -0.55 -20.96
N LYS A 469 -18.01 -1.00 -20.96
CA LYS A 469 -16.83 -0.22 -20.58
C LYS A 469 -15.93 0.09 -21.78
N THR A 470 -16.20 -0.48 -22.96
CA THR A 470 -15.48 -0.24 -24.21
C THR A 470 -16.23 0.71 -25.14
N THR A 471 -15.52 1.42 -26.03
CA THR A 471 -16.16 2.30 -27.01
C THR A 471 -16.80 1.53 -28.16
N ILE A 472 -16.26 0.35 -28.49
CA ILE A 472 -16.82 -0.57 -29.49
C ILE A 472 -18.04 -1.34 -28.98
N ARG A 473 -18.22 -1.42 -27.65
CA ARG A 473 -19.34 -2.12 -26.99
C ARG A 473 -19.39 -3.62 -27.27
N ILE A 474 -18.22 -4.25 -27.31
CA ILE A 474 -18.04 -5.68 -27.55
C ILE A 474 -17.16 -6.27 -26.44
N GLY A 475 -17.44 -7.52 -26.07
CA GLY A 475 -16.59 -8.38 -25.24
C GLY A 475 -17.26 -8.92 -23.98
N GLY A 476 -16.65 -9.98 -23.44
CA GLY A 476 -17.11 -10.71 -22.26
C GLY A 476 -16.87 -9.98 -20.93
N SER A 477 -16.93 -10.72 -19.82
CA SER A 477 -16.79 -10.19 -18.47
C SER A 477 -15.36 -10.26 -17.94
N ALA A 478 -14.98 -9.30 -17.09
CA ALA A 478 -13.83 -9.46 -16.22
C ALA A 478 -14.20 -10.40 -15.06
N ARG A 479 -13.30 -11.29 -14.64
CA ARG A 479 -13.47 -12.09 -13.42
C ARG A 479 -13.66 -11.18 -12.21
N PHE A 480 -12.78 -10.19 -12.05
CA PHE A 480 -12.94 -9.08 -11.11
C PHE A 480 -12.82 -7.73 -11.82
N TYR A 481 -13.64 -6.77 -11.41
CA TYR A 481 -13.58 -5.38 -11.85
C TYR A 481 -13.53 -4.46 -10.63
N ALA A 482 -12.54 -3.56 -10.61
CA ALA A 482 -12.33 -2.61 -9.53
C ALA A 482 -12.26 -1.15 -10.01
N GLU A 483 -12.87 -0.25 -9.24
CA GLU A 483 -12.65 1.21 -9.32
C GLU A 483 -12.07 1.67 -7.98
N PRO A 484 -10.73 1.75 -7.83
CA PRO A 484 -10.12 2.23 -6.58
C PRO A 484 -10.53 3.68 -6.33
N ALA A 485 -10.88 4.01 -5.08
CA ALA A 485 -11.28 5.37 -4.71
C ALA A 485 -10.06 6.27 -4.49
N ASN A 486 -8.97 5.69 -4.01
CA ASN A 486 -7.72 6.35 -3.65
C ASN A 486 -6.50 5.47 -4.00
N PHE A 487 -5.29 5.93 -3.67
CA PHE A 487 -4.05 5.19 -3.96
C PHE A 487 -3.88 3.91 -3.11
N SER A 488 -4.30 3.94 -1.85
CA SER A 488 -4.30 2.75 -0.96
C SER A 488 -5.09 1.59 -1.56
N ASP A 489 -6.30 1.85 -2.05
CA ASP A 489 -7.13 0.82 -2.70
C ASP A 489 -6.40 0.16 -3.88
N LEU A 490 -5.70 0.96 -4.69
CA LEU A 490 -4.94 0.45 -5.84
C LEU A 490 -3.85 -0.52 -5.37
N LEU A 491 -3.06 -0.16 -4.36
CA LEU A 491 -1.99 -1.02 -3.85
C LEU A 491 -2.53 -2.32 -3.26
N VAL A 492 -3.61 -2.25 -2.47
CA VAL A 492 -4.28 -3.43 -1.90
C VAL A 492 -4.78 -4.37 -3.01
N LEU A 493 -5.36 -3.82 -4.09
CA LEU A 493 -5.82 -4.58 -5.24
C LEU A 493 -4.68 -5.28 -5.99
N LEU A 494 -3.58 -4.55 -6.24
CA LEU A 494 -2.40 -5.11 -6.93
C LEU A 494 -1.73 -6.20 -6.08
N ARG A 495 -1.62 -5.96 -4.78
CA ARG A 495 -1.05 -6.93 -3.84
C ARG A 495 -1.90 -8.19 -3.73
N ALA A 496 -3.23 -8.06 -3.70
CA ALA A 496 -4.11 -9.22 -3.77
C ALA A 496 -3.91 -10.01 -5.07
N ALA A 497 -3.78 -9.31 -6.20
CA ALA A 497 -3.53 -9.97 -7.48
C ALA A 497 -2.18 -10.70 -7.51
N GLU A 498 -1.13 -10.14 -6.90
CA GLU A 498 0.17 -10.80 -6.74
C GLU A 498 0.06 -12.06 -5.86
N LEU A 499 -0.50 -11.94 -4.64
CA LEU A 499 -0.60 -13.04 -3.68
C LEU A 499 -1.42 -14.23 -4.21
N TYR A 500 -2.47 -13.96 -4.98
CA TYR A 500 -3.33 -14.98 -5.59
C TYR A 500 -3.00 -15.28 -7.06
N GLU A 501 -1.90 -14.72 -7.58
CA GLU A 501 -1.41 -14.94 -8.97
C GLU A 501 -2.43 -14.59 -10.08
N PHE A 502 -3.27 -13.57 -9.84
CA PHE A 502 -4.20 -13.06 -10.85
C PHE A 502 -3.53 -12.06 -11.80
N LYS A 503 -3.84 -12.18 -13.09
CA LYS A 503 -3.48 -11.17 -14.09
C LYS A 503 -4.22 -9.86 -13.82
N THR A 504 -3.55 -8.73 -14.05
CA THR A 504 -4.15 -7.40 -13.92
C THR A 504 -4.23 -6.69 -15.27
N PHE A 505 -5.25 -5.85 -15.46
CA PHE A 505 -5.36 -5.01 -16.65
C PHE A 505 -5.97 -3.64 -16.31
N CYS A 506 -5.25 -2.56 -16.62
CA CYS A 506 -5.74 -1.20 -16.44
C CYS A 506 -6.58 -0.75 -17.64
N LEU A 507 -7.88 -0.64 -17.41
CA LEU A 507 -8.84 -0.16 -18.40
C LEU A 507 -9.01 1.36 -18.29
N GLY A 508 -8.63 2.08 -19.34
CA GLY A 508 -8.90 3.51 -19.46
C GLY A 508 -10.37 3.80 -19.79
N ARG A 509 -10.59 4.55 -20.88
CA ARG A 509 -11.94 4.82 -21.39
C ARG A 509 -12.54 3.73 -22.26
N GLY A 510 -11.79 2.66 -22.51
CA GLY A 510 -12.30 1.58 -23.36
C GLY A 510 -12.09 1.80 -24.87
N SER A 511 -11.32 2.82 -25.24
CA SER A 511 -10.94 3.14 -26.62
C SER A 511 -9.74 2.32 -27.07
N ASN A 512 -9.60 2.08 -28.37
CA ASN A 512 -8.46 1.35 -28.95
C ASN A 512 -8.29 -0.06 -28.36
N LEU A 513 -9.40 -0.71 -27.97
CA LEU A 513 -9.38 -2.09 -27.50
C LEU A 513 -10.63 -2.86 -27.91
N LEU A 514 -10.43 -4.16 -28.10
CA LEU A 514 -11.44 -5.19 -28.31
C LEU A 514 -11.25 -6.23 -27.20
N VAL A 515 -12.29 -6.48 -26.41
CA VAL A 515 -12.26 -7.53 -25.40
C VAL A 515 -12.83 -8.81 -26.02
N SER A 516 -12.14 -9.93 -25.85
CA SER A 516 -12.61 -11.25 -26.30
C SER A 516 -13.99 -11.58 -25.72
N ASP A 517 -14.76 -12.42 -26.41
CA ASP A 517 -16.06 -12.90 -25.92
C ASP A 517 -15.93 -13.72 -24.62
N HIS A 518 -14.76 -14.34 -24.39
CA HIS A 518 -14.42 -15.00 -23.12
C HIS A 518 -14.13 -14.03 -21.97
N GLY A 519 -13.94 -12.73 -22.26
CA GLY A 519 -13.67 -11.71 -21.27
C GLY A 519 -12.20 -11.67 -20.82
N PHE A 520 -11.97 -11.34 -19.56
CA PHE A 520 -10.64 -11.26 -18.95
C PHE A 520 -10.60 -12.04 -17.63
N ASP A 521 -9.88 -13.16 -17.61
CA ASP A 521 -9.69 -14.00 -16.42
C ASP A 521 -8.63 -13.38 -15.50
N GLY A 522 -9.06 -12.37 -14.75
CA GLY A 522 -8.21 -11.62 -13.81
C GLY A 522 -8.90 -10.37 -13.29
N LEU A 523 -8.10 -9.44 -12.76
CA LEU A 523 -8.55 -8.19 -12.19
C LEU A 523 -8.42 -7.02 -13.17
N VAL A 524 -9.54 -6.44 -13.58
CA VAL A 524 -9.58 -5.21 -14.36
C VAL A 524 -9.71 -3.99 -13.44
N ILE A 525 -8.79 -3.04 -13.56
CA ILE A 525 -8.74 -1.82 -12.74
C ILE A 525 -9.11 -0.62 -13.61
N ARG A 526 -10.01 0.24 -13.10
CA ARG A 526 -10.42 1.47 -13.79
C ARG A 526 -10.39 2.69 -12.88
N PHE A 527 -9.64 3.70 -13.28
CA PHE A 527 -9.53 4.99 -12.61
C PHE A 527 -10.76 5.90 -12.85
N SER A 528 -11.85 5.62 -12.14
CA SER A 528 -13.13 6.33 -12.28
C SER A 528 -13.48 7.26 -11.12
N ALA A 529 -12.88 7.08 -9.94
CA ALA A 529 -13.23 7.87 -8.76
C ALA A 529 -12.75 9.33 -8.89
N PRO A 530 -13.33 10.28 -8.12
CA PRO A 530 -12.98 11.69 -8.20
C PRO A 530 -11.49 11.99 -8.01
N ALA A 531 -10.80 11.31 -7.08
CA ALA A 531 -9.37 11.48 -6.84
C ALA A 531 -8.53 11.25 -8.11
N TRP A 532 -8.94 10.30 -8.95
CA TRP A 532 -8.29 9.94 -10.19
C TRP A 532 -8.70 10.78 -11.40
N ARG A 533 -9.52 11.82 -11.21
CA ARG A 533 -9.93 12.75 -12.28
C ARG A 533 -9.45 14.18 -12.03
N ARG A 534 -8.63 14.38 -11.01
CA ARG A 534 -8.04 15.68 -10.65
C ARG A 534 -7.13 16.18 -11.76
N VAL A 535 -7.23 17.48 -12.03
CA VAL A 535 -6.28 18.28 -12.79
C VAL A 535 -5.93 19.48 -11.92
N VAL A 536 -4.64 19.71 -11.68
CA VAL A 536 -4.15 20.72 -10.73
C VAL A 536 -3.08 21.57 -11.42
N SER A 537 -3.13 22.89 -11.22
CA SER A 537 -2.05 23.78 -11.67
C SER A 537 -0.87 23.68 -10.71
N LEU A 538 0.34 23.52 -11.24
CA LEU A 538 1.60 23.54 -10.49
C LEU A 538 2.34 24.88 -10.64
N GLY A 539 1.75 25.84 -11.37
CA GLY A 539 2.40 27.10 -11.71
C GLY A 539 3.36 26.99 -12.89
N GLU A 540 3.85 28.15 -13.38
CA GLU A 540 4.87 28.21 -14.45
C GLU A 540 4.51 27.42 -15.73
N GLY A 541 3.23 27.41 -16.11
CA GLY A 541 2.76 26.68 -17.29
C GLY A 541 2.60 25.17 -17.11
N ARG A 542 2.78 24.65 -15.88
CA ARG A 542 2.68 23.23 -15.56
C ARG A 542 1.33 22.86 -14.96
N ILE A 543 0.79 21.73 -15.41
CA ILE A 543 -0.40 21.09 -14.86
C ILE A 543 -0.08 19.64 -14.51
N TRP A 544 -0.58 19.17 -13.37
CA TRP A 544 -0.64 17.73 -13.12
C TRP A 544 -2.02 17.21 -13.49
N ALA A 545 -2.06 16.13 -14.27
CA ALA A 545 -3.29 15.45 -14.64
C ALA A 545 -3.21 13.96 -14.25
N SER A 546 -4.18 13.52 -13.46
CA SER A 546 -4.31 12.13 -13.01
C SER A 546 -4.78 11.18 -14.13
N ALA A 547 -4.44 9.89 -14.02
CA ALA A 547 -4.63 8.89 -15.07
C ALA A 547 -6.07 8.71 -15.56
N GLY A 548 -7.06 8.92 -14.68
CA GLY A 548 -8.49 8.87 -15.02
C GLY A 548 -9.06 10.17 -15.60
N GLY A 549 -8.28 11.26 -15.58
CA GLY A 549 -8.65 12.56 -16.14
C GLY A 549 -8.95 12.45 -17.63
N ARG A 550 -10.07 13.02 -18.08
CA ARG A 550 -10.46 12.94 -19.49
C ARG A 550 -9.68 13.95 -20.30
N LEU A 551 -9.26 13.56 -21.50
CA LEU A 551 -8.46 14.42 -22.38
C LEU A 551 -9.14 15.76 -22.67
N LYS A 552 -10.45 15.76 -22.95
CA LYS A 552 -11.23 17.00 -23.13
C LYS A 552 -11.27 17.91 -21.89
N GLU A 553 -11.21 17.32 -20.68
CA GLU A 553 -11.24 18.07 -19.42
C GLU A 553 -9.89 18.76 -19.20
N ILE A 554 -8.79 18.16 -19.64
CA ILE A 554 -7.46 18.78 -19.68
C ILE A 554 -7.46 19.98 -20.63
N CYS A 555 -7.97 19.82 -21.85
CA CYS A 555 -8.08 20.94 -22.81
C CYS A 555 -8.85 22.12 -22.22
N GLY A 556 -10.02 21.84 -21.61
CA GLY A 556 -10.84 22.87 -20.99
C GLY A 556 -10.18 23.52 -19.77
N PHE A 557 -9.44 22.75 -18.96
CA PHE A 557 -8.67 23.28 -17.83
C PHE A 557 -7.51 24.17 -18.31
N ALA A 558 -6.76 23.70 -19.31
CA ALA A 558 -5.64 24.43 -19.91
C ALA A 558 -6.11 25.76 -20.51
N ALA A 559 -7.20 25.77 -21.28
CA ALA A 559 -7.79 26.98 -21.85
C ALA A 559 -8.15 28.02 -20.79
N LYS A 560 -8.81 27.60 -19.70
CA LYS A 560 -9.17 28.50 -18.57
C LYS A 560 -7.97 29.11 -17.86
N ASN A 561 -6.81 28.44 -17.92
CA ASN A 561 -5.57 28.90 -17.30
C ASN A 561 -4.62 29.55 -18.32
N GLY A 562 -5.07 29.79 -19.56
CA GLY A 562 -4.27 30.41 -20.62
C GLY A 562 -3.09 29.56 -21.10
N LEU A 563 -3.19 28.24 -20.99
CA LEU A 563 -2.14 27.29 -21.36
C LEU A 563 -2.44 26.68 -22.74
N ALA A 564 -1.64 27.02 -23.75
CA ALA A 564 -1.77 26.48 -25.10
C ALA A 564 -0.94 25.19 -25.28
N GLY A 565 -1.15 24.48 -26.40
CA GLY A 565 -0.44 23.26 -26.76
C GLY A 565 -1.16 21.95 -26.39
N PHE A 566 -2.31 22.03 -25.73
CA PHE A 566 -3.10 20.85 -25.32
C PHE A 566 -4.28 20.55 -26.26
N GLU A 567 -4.59 21.46 -27.19
CA GLU A 567 -5.80 21.43 -28.00
C GLU A 567 -5.94 20.16 -28.83
N PHE A 568 -4.81 19.56 -29.26
CA PHE A 568 -4.78 18.32 -30.04
C PHE A 568 -5.41 17.12 -29.34
N LEU A 569 -5.51 17.15 -28.00
CA LEU A 569 -6.16 16.12 -27.20
C LEU A 569 -7.69 16.11 -27.38
N GLU A 570 -8.27 17.19 -27.91
CA GLU A 570 -9.70 17.28 -28.18
C GLU A 570 -10.14 16.26 -29.24
N GLY A 571 -11.27 15.60 -28.98
CA GLY A 571 -11.82 14.58 -29.85
C GLY A 571 -11.08 13.23 -29.84
N ILE A 572 -9.99 13.07 -29.07
CA ILE A 572 -9.46 11.74 -28.74
C ILE A 572 -10.33 11.15 -27.62
N PRO A 573 -11.06 10.04 -27.85
CA PRO A 573 -11.86 9.41 -26.82
C PRO A 573 -10.93 8.68 -25.84
N GLY A 574 -10.44 9.35 -24.80
CA GLY A 574 -9.42 8.78 -23.91
C GLY A 574 -9.36 9.40 -22.53
N ALA A 575 -8.55 8.79 -21.67
CA ALA A 575 -8.10 9.35 -20.40
C ALA A 575 -6.57 9.46 -20.41
N VAL A 576 -6.00 10.28 -19.52
CA VAL A 576 -4.55 10.52 -19.41
C VAL A 576 -3.76 9.23 -19.43
N GLY A 577 -4.09 8.24 -18.60
CA GLY A 577 -3.32 7.00 -18.48
C GLY A 577 -3.24 6.22 -19.80
N GLY A 578 -4.37 6.13 -20.53
CA GLY A 578 -4.39 5.51 -21.84
C GLY A 578 -3.62 6.32 -22.89
N ALA A 579 -3.69 7.66 -22.82
CA ALA A 579 -2.94 8.54 -23.72
C ALA A 579 -1.43 8.50 -23.47
N LEU A 580 -1.01 8.38 -22.21
CA LEU A 580 0.40 8.15 -21.85
C LEU A 580 0.87 6.81 -22.39
N ARG A 581 0.16 5.72 -22.09
CA ARG A 581 0.53 4.37 -22.58
C ARG A 581 0.69 4.30 -24.10
N MET A 582 -0.21 4.97 -24.82
CA MET A 582 -0.27 4.93 -26.28
C MET A 582 0.51 6.06 -26.96
N ASN A 583 1.21 6.93 -26.21
CA ASN A 583 1.71 8.20 -26.73
C ASN A 583 0.70 8.87 -27.69
N ALA A 584 -0.54 9.05 -27.21
CA ALA A 584 -1.67 9.34 -28.09
C ALA A 584 -1.45 10.65 -28.84
N GLY A 585 -1.61 10.62 -30.16
CA GLY A 585 -1.44 11.79 -31.02
C GLY A 585 -2.61 12.06 -31.96
N ALA A 586 -2.74 13.32 -32.32
CA ALA A 586 -3.67 13.87 -33.30
C ALA A 586 -3.16 15.23 -33.80
N MET A 587 -3.59 15.65 -34.99
CA MET A 587 -3.31 17.00 -35.53
C MET A 587 -1.82 17.40 -35.53
N GLY A 588 -0.92 16.42 -35.70
CA GLY A 588 0.52 16.65 -35.75
C GLY A 588 1.21 16.83 -34.39
N SER A 589 0.53 16.49 -33.29
CA SER A 589 1.09 16.53 -31.92
C SER A 589 0.77 15.24 -31.17
N TRP A 590 1.59 14.93 -30.18
CA TRP A 590 1.57 13.71 -29.38
C TRP A 590 1.60 14.00 -27.89
N MET A 591 1.11 13.05 -27.08
CA MET A 591 1.08 13.18 -25.63
C MET A 591 2.44 13.52 -25.04
N PHE A 592 3.51 12.87 -25.49
CA PHE A 592 4.86 13.11 -24.97
C PHE A 592 5.49 14.43 -25.43
N ASP A 593 4.87 15.19 -26.33
CA ASP A 593 5.31 16.56 -26.66
C ASP A 593 5.05 17.52 -25.50
N VAL A 594 4.03 17.22 -24.68
CA VAL A 594 3.62 18.04 -23.53
C VAL A 594 3.97 17.40 -22.19
N VAL A 595 4.51 16.19 -22.15
CA VAL A 595 4.92 15.52 -20.89
C VAL A 595 6.25 16.09 -20.41
N GLU A 596 6.30 16.49 -19.14
CA GLU A 596 7.53 16.80 -18.42
C GLU A 596 8.02 15.59 -17.61
N ARG A 597 7.13 14.96 -16.84
CA ARG A 597 7.38 13.74 -16.07
C ARG A 597 6.12 12.91 -15.89
N VAL A 598 6.28 11.61 -15.68
CA VAL A 598 5.19 10.65 -15.51
C VAL A 598 5.34 9.95 -14.18
N GLN A 599 4.20 9.85 -13.47
CA GLN A 599 4.06 9.05 -12.26
C GLN A 599 3.41 7.72 -12.60
N PHE A 600 4.05 6.61 -12.27
CA PHE A 600 3.55 5.28 -12.60
C PHE A 600 4.01 4.24 -11.58
N ILE A 601 3.33 3.11 -11.54
CA ILE A 601 3.80 1.89 -10.89
C ILE A 601 4.50 1.05 -11.97
N ASP A 602 5.73 0.61 -11.75
CA ASP A 602 6.46 -0.23 -12.70
C ASP A 602 6.01 -1.70 -12.67
N GLU A 603 6.67 -2.55 -13.46
CA GLU A 603 6.36 -3.98 -13.56
C GLU A 603 6.66 -4.77 -12.28
N HIS A 604 7.40 -4.17 -11.34
CA HIS A 604 7.72 -4.74 -10.03
C HIS A 604 6.83 -4.19 -8.92
N GLY A 605 5.78 -3.42 -9.26
CA GLY A 605 4.89 -2.83 -8.28
C GLY A 605 5.46 -1.60 -7.56
N CYS A 606 6.61 -1.07 -8.01
CA CYS A 606 7.25 0.08 -7.37
C CYS A 606 6.75 1.40 -7.95
N TYR A 607 6.48 2.38 -7.08
CA TYR A 607 6.14 3.74 -7.50
C TYR A 607 7.36 4.45 -8.09
N GLN A 608 7.15 5.10 -9.23
CA GLN A 608 8.16 5.85 -9.96
C GLN A 608 7.61 7.26 -10.30
N ASP A 609 8.47 8.27 -10.24
CA ASP A 609 8.22 9.62 -10.76
C ASP A 609 9.41 10.03 -11.63
N LEU A 610 9.31 9.77 -12.94
CA LEU A 610 10.44 9.88 -13.87
C LEU A 610 10.23 10.98 -14.91
N PRO A 611 11.29 11.70 -15.31
CA PRO A 611 11.23 12.70 -16.37
C PRO A 611 11.00 12.04 -17.74
N LYS A 612 10.52 12.80 -18.72
CA LYS A 612 10.21 12.28 -20.07
C LYS A 612 11.38 11.54 -20.73
N GLU A 613 12.62 11.94 -20.45
CA GLU A 613 13.84 11.36 -21.03
C GLU A 613 14.10 9.92 -20.58
N ALA A 614 13.45 9.47 -19.50
CA ALA A 614 13.54 8.11 -19.02
C ALA A 614 12.65 7.12 -19.79
N PHE A 615 11.77 7.60 -20.68
CA PHE A 615 10.80 6.77 -21.38
C PHE A 615 11.19 6.52 -22.83
N HIS A 616 11.06 5.27 -23.26
CA HIS A 616 11.19 4.88 -24.66
C HIS A 616 9.81 4.93 -25.33
N PHE A 617 9.56 6.00 -26.08
CA PHE A 617 8.27 6.23 -26.75
C PHE A 617 8.42 6.40 -28.26
N GLY A 618 7.39 5.97 -28.98
CA GLY A 618 7.30 6.06 -30.43
C GLY A 618 5.85 6.17 -30.89
N TYR A 619 5.59 5.83 -32.16
CA TYR A 619 4.22 5.78 -32.67
C TYR A 619 3.42 4.72 -31.92
N ARG A 620 2.37 5.17 -31.19
CA ARG A 620 1.41 4.30 -30.49
C ARG A 620 2.00 3.40 -29.40
N LYS A 621 3.18 3.73 -28.84
CA LYS A 621 3.87 2.88 -27.87
C LYS A 621 4.70 3.70 -26.88
N VAL A 622 4.62 3.32 -25.61
CA VAL A 622 5.57 3.69 -24.55
C VAL A 622 5.93 2.42 -23.80
N GLU A 623 7.21 2.03 -23.78
CA GLU A 623 7.62 0.68 -23.34
C GLU A 623 7.37 0.45 -21.86
N GLU A 624 7.79 1.38 -21.01
CA GLU A 624 7.72 1.29 -19.56
C GLU A 624 6.27 1.28 -19.08
N ILE A 625 5.45 2.20 -19.61
CA ILE A 625 4.04 2.31 -19.25
C ILE A 625 3.21 1.13 -19.80
N SER A 626 3.69 0.44 -20.83
CA SER A 626 3.01 -0.75 -21.34
C SER A 626 3.12 -1.96 -20.40
N ARG A 627 4.13 -1.97 -19.53
CA ARG A 627 4.36 -3.02 -18.51
C ARG A 627 3.96 -2.57 -17.10
N GLY A 628 3.84 -1.26 -16.88
CA GLY A 628 3.39 -0.66 -15.63
C GLY A 628 1.97 -0.08 -15.69
N ILE A 629 1.67 0.78 -14.71
CA ILE A 629 0.39 1.45 -14.53
C ILE A 629 0.62 2.95 -14.36
N ALA A 630 0.27 3.75 -15.36
CA ALA A 630 0.31 5.21 -15.22
C ALA A 630 -0.70 5.69 -14.17
N LEU A 631 -0.23 6.54 -13.25
CA LEU A 631 -1.03 7.18 -12.20
C LEU A 631 -1.38 8.64 -12.55
N GLY A 632 -0.51 9.30 -13.31
CA GLY A 632 -0.70 10.67 -13.79
C GLY A 632 0.58 11.21 -14.45
N ALA A 633 0.53 12.45 -14.92
CA ALA A 633 1.70 13.12 -15.47
C ALA A 633 1.67 14.61 -15.17
N VAL A 634 2.86 15.18 -15.00
CA VAL A 634 3.05 16.63 -15.11
C VAL A 634 3.21 16.96 -16.58
N LEU A 635 2.32 17.79 -17.07
CA LEU A 635 2.30 18.28 -18.43
C LEU A 635 2.67 19.76 -18.44
N CYS A 636 3.48 20.18 -19.39
CA CYS A 636 4.02 21.53 -19.49
C CYS A 636 3.58 22.19 -20.79
N SER A 637 3.02 23.39 -20.67
CA SER A 637 2.71 24.25 -21.81
C SER A 637 3.98 24.95 -22.28
N ALA A 638 4.26 24.88 -23.58
CA ALA A 638 5.37 25.62 -24.16
C ALA A 638 5.07 27.13 -24.32
N VAL A 639 3.80 27.53 -24.35
CA VAL A 639 3.36 28.89 -24.72
C VAL A 639 2.06 29.25 -24.02
N GLY A 640 1.97 30.46 -23.46
CA GLY A 640 0.71 31.02 -22.96
C GLY A 640 -0.10 31.71 -24.06
N ASP A 641 -1.42 31.66 -23.99
CA ASP A 641 -2.32 32.34 -24.93
C ASP A 641 -3.65 32.71 -24.24
N SER A 642 -4.46 33.56 -24.88
CA SER A 642 -5.78 33.93 -24.38
C SER A 642 -6.74 32.72 -24.38
N GLU A 643 -7.59 32.64 -23.36
CA GLU A 643 -8.60 31.57 -23.26
C GLU A 643 -9.48 31.48 -24.52
N ALA A 644 -9.86 32.63 -25.09
CA ALA A 644 -10.68 32.69 -26.29
C ALA A 644 -9.99 32.02 -27.49
N SER A 645 -8.72 32.36 -27.77
CA SER A 645 -7.98 31.79 -28.88
C SER A 645 -7.75 30.28 -28.72
N ILE A 646 -7.52 29.81 -27.49
CA ILE A 646 -7.35 28.37 -27.22
C ILE A 646 -8.68 27.63 -27.48
N ARG A 647 -9.81 28.20 -27.03
CA ARG A 647 -11.14 27.61 -27.26
C ARG A 647 -11.50 27.53 -28.74
N ASP A 648 -11.18 28.56 -29.53
CA ASP A 648 -11.43 28.54 -30.99
C ASP A 648 -10.69 27.38 -31.68
N ARG A 649 -9.44 27.10 -31.25
CA ARG A 649 -8.67 25.95 -31.76
C ARG A 649 -9.26 24.62 -31.32
N ILE A 650 -9.68 24.49 -30.06
CA ILE A 650 -10.38 23.30 -29.54
C ILE A 650 -11.64 23.02 -30.38
N ASP A 651 -12.47 24.03 -30.62
CA ASP A 651 -13.72 23.89 -31.38
C ASP A 651 -13.47 23.52 -32.85
N SER A 652 -12.43 24.08 -33.46
CA SER A 652 -11.98 23.71 -34.82
C SER A 652 -11.58 22.23 -34.90
N TYR A 653 -10.75 21.75 -33.97
CA TYR A 653 -10.29 20.36 -33.95
C TYR A 653 -11.43 19.37 -33.65
N SER A 654 -12.34 19.75 -32.74
CA SER A 654 -13.54 18.96 -32.43
C SER A 654 -14.44 18.80 -33.67
N SER A 655 -14.59 19.87 -34.45
CA SER A 655 -15.40 19.85 -35.69
C SER A 655 -14.79 18.96 -36.76
N SER A 656 -13.48 19.12 -37.03
CA SER A 656 -12.75 18.31 -38.02
C SER A 656 -12.83 16.80 -37.72
N ARG A 657 -12.72 16.40 -36.44
CA ARG A 657 -12.85 14.98 -36.05
C ARG A 657 -14.27 14.43 -36.20
N LYS A 658 -15.30 15.23 -35.90
CA LYS A 658 -16.70 14.81 -36.04
C LYS A 658 -17.11 14.57 -37.49
N GLU A 659 -16.46 15.24 -38.44
CA GLU A 659 -16.71 15.09 -39.88
C GLU A 659 -15.96 13.90 -40.48
N SER A 660 -14.74 13.63 -40.01
CA SER A 660 -13.84 12.62 -40.59
C SER A 660 -13.97 11.21 -40.01
N GLN A 661 -14.71 11.03 -38.90
CA GLN A 661 -14.79 9.76 -38.18
C GLN A 661 -16.24 9.30 -37.96
N PRO A 662 -16.50 7.97 -37.97
CA PRO A 662 -17.84 7.46 -37.71
C PRO A 662 -18.30 7.73 -36.29
N ARG A 663 -19.61 7.98 -36.13
CA ARG A 663 -20.25 8.21 -34.81
C ARG A 663 -20.65 6.91 -34.08
N GLY A 664 -20.63 5.78 -34.79
CA GLY A 664 -21.00 4.47 -34.25
C GLY A 664 -20.01 3.93 -33.23
N ALA A 665 -20.40 2.87 -32.51
CA ALA A 665 -19.53 2.20 -31.56
C ALA A 665 -18.35 1.56 -32.30
N SER A 666 -17.13 2.02 -32.01
CA SER A 666 -15.90 1.55 -32.65
C SER A 666 -14.72 1.60 -31.68
N ALA A 667 -13.65 0.87 -31.99
CA ALA A 667 -12.40 0.91 -31.24
C ALA A 667 -11.44 2.01 -31.73
N GLY A 668 -11.85 2.86 -32.68
CA GLY A 668 -10.93 3.75 -33.41
C GLY A 668 -10.35 3.07 -34.65
N CYS A 669 -9.19 3.54 -35.10
CA CYS A 669 -8.45 2.90 -36.17
C CYS A 669 -8.08 1.46 -35.81
N ILE A 670 -8.43 0.51 -36.67
CA ILE A 670 -8.22 -0.92 -36.45
C ILE A 670 -6.78 -1.32 -36.75
N PHE A 671 -6.19 -0.76 -37.80
CA PHE A 671 -4.85 -1.08 -38.27
C PHE A 671 -3.88 0.08 -38.13
N LYS A 672 -2.61 -0.23 -37.90
CA LYS A 672 -1.51 0.74 -38.02
C LYS A 672 -1.35 1.15 -39.48
N ASN A 673 -0.81 2.35 -39.71
CA ASN A 673 -0.45 2.74 -41.07
C ASN A 673 0.83 2.00 -41.50
N PRO A 674 0.81 1.30 -42.65
CA PRO A 674 2.02 0.69 -43.21
C PRO A 674 2.98 1.77 -43.72
N GLU A 675 4.26 1.41 -43.86
CA GLU A 675 5.27 2.35 -44.35
C GLU A 675 4.90 2.93 -45.72
N GLY A 676 4.95 4.26 -45.84
CA GLY A 676 4.65 4.97 -47.08
C GLY A 676 3.17 5.01 -47.50
N ASN A 677 2.24 4.46 -46.73
CA ASN A 677 0.82 4.46 -47.07
C ASN A 677 -0.10 4.56 -45.83
N TYR A 678 -1.41 4.66 -46.04
CA TYR A 678 -2.41 4.73 -44.98
C TYR A 678 -3.33 3.51 -45.06
N ALA A 679 -3.56 2.83 -43.93
CA ALA A 679 -4.41 1.66 -43.91
C ALA A 679 -5.83 1.98 -44.39
N GLY A 680 -6.38 3.13 -43.97
CA GLY A 680 -7.69 3.60 -44.44
C GLY A 680 -7.75 3.82 -45.95
N LYS A 681 -6.67 4.34 -46.56
CA LYS A 681 -6.59 4.55 -48.00
C LYS A 681 -6.60 3.22 -48.76
N LEU A 682 -5.80 2.25 -48.32
CA LEU A 682 -5.76 0.91 -48.92
C LEU A 682 -7.13 0.23 -48.85
N ILE A 683 -7.80 0.28 -47.69
CA ILE A 683 -9.12 -0.31 -47.50
C ILE A 683 -10.17 0.33 -48.42
N ASP A 684 -10.11 1.66 -48.59
CA ASP A 684 -10.99 2.41 -49.48
C ASP A 684 -10.73 2.05 -50.96
N GLU A 685 -9.46 2.04 -51.39
CA GLU A 685 -9.05 1.75 -52.78
C GLU A 685 -9.49 0.37 -53.25
N TYR A 686 -9.47 -0.64 -52.37
CA TYR A 686 -9.85 -2.02 -52.71
C TYR A 686 -11.33 -2.34 -52.43
N GLY A 687 -12.17 -1.32 -52.23
CA GLY A 687 -13.63 -1.49 -52.10
C GLY A 687 -14.01 -2.42 -50.95
N ILE A 688 -13.41 -2.20 -49.77
CA ILE A 688 -13.63 -3.01 -48.57
C ILE A 688 -14.65 -2.36 -47.62
N LYS A 689 -14.91 -1.06 -47.76
CA LYS A 689 -16.00 -0.36 -47.05
C LYS A 689 -17.34 -1.10 -47.23
N GLY A 690 -18.11 -1.18 -46.15
CA GLY A 690 -19.37 -1.92 -46.09
C GLY A 690 -19.23 -3.43 -45.94
N MET A 691 -18.01 -3.98 -45.96
CA MET A 691 -17.79 -5.41 -45.66
C MET A 691 -18.19 -5.70 -44.21
N SER A 692 -19.00 -6.75 -44.02
CA SER A 692 -19.51 -7.11 -42.69
C SER A 692 -19.33 -8.60 -42.36
N VAL A 693 -19.25 -8.86 -41.05
CA VAL A 693 -19.37 -10.17 -40.43
C VAL A 693 -20.26 -10.00 -39.20
N GLY A 694 -21.32 -10.79 -39.09
CA GLY A 694 -22.33 -10.57 -38.05
C GLY A 694 -22.87 -9.14 -38.10
N ALA A 695 -22.79 -8.43 -36.97
CA ALA A 695 -23.16 -7.01 -36.87
C ALA A 695 -21.94 -6.04 -36.85
N ALA A 696 -20.74 -6.54 -37.15
CA ALA A 696 -19.53 -5.73 -37.34
C ALA A 696 -19.38 -5.37 -38.82
N GLU A 697 -19.08 -4.09 -39.10
CA GLU A 697 -18.97 -3.57 -40.47
C GLU A 697 -17.77 -2.64 -40.62
N VAL A 698 -17.05 -2.71 -41.74
CA VAL A 698 -16.04 -1.71 -42.14
C VAL A 698 -16.74 -0.41 -42.50
N SER A 699 -16.43 0.68 -41.79
CA SER A 699 -17.15 1.94 -41.89
C SER A 699 -17.10 2.56 -43.28
N GLU A 700 -18.28 2.94 -43.79
CA GLU A 700 -18.42 3.76 -45.00
C GLU A 700 -17.80 5.17 -44.87
N VAL A 701 -17.69 5.70 -43.65
CA VAL A 701 -17.10 7.03 -43.41
C VAL A 701 -15.57 6.96 -43.52
N HIS A 702 -14.94 6.01 -42.83
CA HIS A 702 -13.49 5.87 -42.78
C HIS A 702 -13.08 4.39 -42.80
N GLY A 703 -12.40 3.92 -43.86
CA GLY A 703 -12.15 2.48 -44.06
C GLY A 703 -11.35 1.80 -42.94
N ASN A 704 -10.48 2.51 -42.23
CA ASN A 704 -9.76 1.95 -41.09
C ASN A 704 -10.59 1.77 -39.79
N PHE A 705 -11.91 1.96 -39.82
CA PHE A 705 -12.77 1.80 -38.64
C PHE A 705 -13.71 0.61 -38.84
N ILE A 706 -13.88 -0.20 -37.80
CA ILE A 706 -14.96 -1.18 -37.71
C ILE A 706 -16.02 -0.63 -36.75
N VAL A 707 -17.27 -0.61 -37.22
CA VAL A 707 -18.44 -0.15 -36.47
C VAL A 707 -19.26 -1.36 -36.03
N ASN A 708 -19.65 -1.35 -34.76
CA ASN A 708 -20.62 -2.27 -34.20
C ASN A 708 -22.03 -1.67 -34.34
N HIS A 709 -22.89 -2.30 -35.14
CA HIS A 709 -24.29 -1.90 -35.31
C HIS A 709 -25.22 -2.38 -34.17
N GLY A 710 -24.64 -3.04 -33.17
CA GLY A 710 -25.36 -3.66 -32.05
C GLY A 710 -25.44 -5.17 -32.26
N GLY A 711 -24.97 -5.94 -31.27
CA GLY A 711 -24.99 -7.40 -31.30
C GLY A 711 -23.77 -8.08 -31.92
N ALA A 712 -22.74 -7.33 -32.33
CA ALA A 712 -21.49 -7.93 -32.80
C ALA A 712 -20.71 -8.57 -31.65
N SER A 713 -20.12 -9.73 -31.92
CA SER A 713 -19.18 -10.42 -31.03
C SER A 713 -17.72 -10.01 -31.33
N ALA A 714 -16.81 -10.35 -30.43
CA ALA A 714 -15.39 -10.15 -30.68
C ALA A 714 -14.91 -11.06 -31.82
N ALA A 715 -15.43 -12.29 -31.88
CA ALA A 715 -15.20 -13.23 -32.97
C ALA A 715 -15.59 -12.63 -34.34
N ASP A 716 -16.72 -11.95 -34.46
CA ASP A 716 -17.14 -11.28 -35.70
C ASP A 716 -16.11 -10.23 -36.14
N VAL A 717 -15.62 -9.41 -35.20
CA VAL A 717 -14.60 -8.38 -35.49
C VAL A 717 -13.27 -9.02 -35.88
N ILE A 718 -12.86 -10.09 -35.21
CA ILE A 718 -11.62 -10.82 -35.53
C ILE A 718 -11.70 -11.42 -36.94
N GLU A 719 -12.80 -12.08 -37.29
CA GLU A 719 -13.02 -12.63 -38.63
C GLU A 719 -13.03 -11.52 -39.69
N LEU A 720 -13.68 -10.39 -39.41
CA LEU A 720 -13.66 -9.24 -40.30
C LEU A 720 -12.24 -8.70 -40.48
N VAL A 721 -11.47 -8.58 -39.40
CA VAL A 721 -10.05 -8.19 -39.46
C VAL A 721 -9.24 -9.14 -40.33
N GLN A 722 -9.41 -10.46 -40.18
CA GLN A 722 -8.76 -11.46 -41.02
C GLN A 722 -9.11 -11.28 -42.50
N LYS A 723 -10.39 -11.10 -42.84
CA LYS A 723 -10.85 -10.88 -44.22
C LYS A 723 -10.25 -9.61 -44.84
N VAL A 724 -10.24 -8.50 -44.08
CA VAL A 724 -9.63 -7.24 -44.53
C VAL A 724 -8.13 -7.42 -44.78
N ARG A 725 -7.40 -8.06 -43.85
CA ARG A 725 -5.96 -8.33 -43.99
C ARG A 725 -5.67 -9.18 -45.23
N SER A 726 -6.40 -10.27 -45.41
CA SER A 726 -6.22 -11.18 -46.56
C SER A 726 -6.48 -10.48 -47.89
N LYS A 727 -7.53 -9.65 -47.98
CA LYS A 727 -7.86 -8.92 -49.20
C LYS A 727 -6.82 -7.85 -49.53
N VAL A 728 -6.39 -7.04 -48.55
CA VAL A 728 -5.36 -6.03 -48.76
C VAL A 728 -4.00 -6.66 -49.12
N LYS A 729 -3.62 -7.77 -48.47
CA LYS A 729 -2.41 -8.54 -48.81
C LYS A 729 -2.45 -9.07 -50.23
N ALA A 730 -3.58 -9.62 -50.67
CA ALA A 730 -3.74 -10.16 -52.02
C ALA A 730 -3.68 -9.07 -53.12
N GLU A 731 -4.28 -7.90 -52.89
CA GLU A 731 -4.41 -6.85 -53.91
C GLU A 731 -3.23 -5.86 -53.93
N SER A 732 -2.54 -5.68 -52.81
CA SER A 732 -1.51 -4.64 -52.65
C SER A 732 -0.14 -5.15 -52.21
N GLY A 733 -0.06 -6.37 -51.69
CA GLY A 733 1.14 -6.91 -51.04
C GLY A 733 1.39 -6.38 -49.62
N TYR A 734 0.67 -5.35 -49.15
CA TYR A 734 0.79 -4.86 -47.78
C TYR A 734 0.09 -5.80 -46.79
N ILE A 735 0.77 -6.10 -45.69
CA ILE A 735 0.20 -6.82 -44.56
C ILE A 735 -0.21 -5.78 -43.51
N LEU A 736 -1.51 -5.63 -43.29
CA LEU A 736 -2.01 -4.73 -42.26
C LEU A 736 -1.83 -5.35 -40.88
N GLU A 737 -1.24 -4.59 -39.96
CA GLU A 737 -1.07 -4.95 -38.55
C GLU A 737 -2.17 -4.30 -37.70
N PRO A 738 -2.83 -5.03 -36.80
CA PRO A 738 -3.76 -4.41 -35.85
C PRO A 738 -3.08 -3.36 -34.95
N GLU A 739 -3.75 -2.21 -34.77
CA GLU A 739 -3.44 -1.16 -33.79
C GLU A 739 -4.28 -1.31 -32.52
N VAL A 740 -5.50 -1.84 -32.63
CA VAL A 740 -6.40 -2.10 -31.49
C VAL A 740 -5.79 -3.16 -30.58
N LEU A 741 -5.84 -2.98 -29.26
CA LEU A 741 -5.44 -4.01 -28.32
C LEU A 741 -6.52 -5.10 -28.19
N LEU A 742 -6.14 -6.36 -28.41
CA LEU A 742 -7.00 -7.50 -28.07
C LEU A 742 -6.76 -7.88 -26.60
N VAL A 743 -7.83 -7.92 -25.81
CA VAL A 743 -7.79 -8.23 -24.36
C VAL A 743 -8.49 -9.55 -24.11
N GLY A 744 -7.86 -10.44 -23.34
CA GLY A 744 -8.36 -11.81 -23.09
C GLY A 744 -7.82 -12.86 -24.06
N GLN A 745 -7.26 -12.43 -25.19
CA GLN A 745 -6.56 -13.23 -26.22
C GLN A 745 -5.46 -12.36 -26.83
N THR A 746 -4.56 -12.95 -27.64
CA THR A 746 -3.57 -12.17 -28.40
C THR A 746 -3.86 -12.17 -29.90
N TRP A 747 -3.45 -11.11 -30.61
CA TRP A 747 -3.60 -11.06 -32.06
C TRP A 747 -2.78 -12.17 -32.75
N ASP A 748 -1.60 -12.50 -32.21
CA ASP A 748 -0.75 -13.56 -32.77
C ASP A 748 -1.44 -14.94 -32.72
N GLU A 749 -2.17 -15.24 -31.64
CA GLU A 749 -2.96 -16.48 -31.50
C GLU A 749 -4.11 -16.57 -32.52
N VAL A 750 -4.78 -15.46 -32.81
CA VAL A 750 -5.98 -15.47 -33.67
C VAL A 750 -5.68 -15.13 -35.13
N LEU A 751 -4.47 -14.66 -35.44
CA LEU A 751 -4.03 -14.29 -36.78
C LEU A 751 -2.93 -15.20 -37.34
N SER A 752 -2.50 -16.22 -36.58
CA SER A 752 -1.60 -17.25 -37.10
C SER A 752 -2.27 -17.99 -38.25
N GLU A 753 -1.76 -17.78 -39.47
CA GLU A 753 -2.13 -18.53 -40.69
C GLU A 753 -1.60 -19.96 -40.66
#